data_AF-A0A9D8VMM9-F1
#
_entry.id   AF-A0A9D8VMM9-F1
#
_cell.length_a   1.000
_cell.length_b   1.000
_cell.length_c   1.000
_cell.angle_alpha   90.00
_cell.angle_beta   90.00
_cell.angle_gamma   90.00
#
_symmetry.space_group_name_H-M   'P 1'
#
loop_
_entity.id
_entity.type
_entity.pdbx_description
1 polymer ?
#
loop_
_entity_poly.entity_id
_entity_poly.type
_entity_poly.pdbx_seq_one_letter_code
_entity_poly.pdbx_strand_id
1 'polypeptide(L)'
;MRIACLGGGPAGLYFAISMKLRDPSHEIVVIERNRPDDTFGWGVVLSDETLGNLAENDPVSAEAIGASFAYWDDIALHFEGQRLVSTGHGFCGIGRMKLLELLQHRARELGIEMRFETEIESAEQYRRDFDLVVASDGLNSKTRTLYAGTFKPDIDQRLCQFVWLGTRQTFADAFTFIFEKTEHGWVWAHAYQFDDETATFIVECAQDTFDAFGFGEMSQEESIAVCETIFKDHLGGHSLMTNANHIRGSAWLRFPRVLCEKWSHENVVLLGDAAATAHFSIGSGTKLALESAIALADYLHTEADMTAAFAKYEDERRREVLRLQSAARNSLEWFEHVDRYLHLDPVQFYYSMLTRSQRISHENLRLRDPDWLHSAEQWFQESAGVGANAPVRTPMFAPFRLRGMDLRNRVVVSPMAQYKAVDGCPTDWHFVHYAERAKGGAGLVYTEMTCVSPEGRITPGCPGLYAPDHEAAWRRLTDFVHAETDAKICCQIGHSGRKGSTQLGWEEMDAPLLADNWETVSASPIPWSDRNPAPREMSRADMDAVRDQFVAAAEMADRAGFDMIELHAAHGYLISSFISPLSNRRTDDYGGSLENRMRWPLEVFSAMRAVWPAEKPMSVRISANDWVGEEGVTPDDAVAVARMFEEAGADIIDVSAGQTSTEARPVYGRMFQTPFSDRIRNETGVATMAVGNIYEADHVNSILMAGRADLVCLARPHLADPYWTFHAGAGIGDRHEKWPDPYLAGRDQLWRLADREADMAVRV
;
A
#
# COMPACT_ATOMS: atom_id res chain seq x y z
N MET A 1 -34.23 28.95 6.13
CA MET A 1 -34.37 28.32 4.80
C MET A 1 -35.34 27.14 4.86
N ARG A 2 -35.94 26.78 3.72
CA ARG A 2 -36.68 25.54 3.49
C ARG A 2 -35.73 24.49 2.92
N ILE A 3 -35.55 23.37 3.63
CA ILE A 3 -34.55 22.35 3.30
C ILE A 3 -35.20 20.98 3.14
N ALA A 4 -34.86 20.25 2.07
CA ALA A 4 -35.23 18.85 1.88
C ALA A 4 -34.00 17.94 1.97
N CYS A 5 -34.00 17.00 2.92
CA CYS A 5 -33.01 15.92 3.00
C CYS A 5 -33.59 14.66 2.37
N LEU A 6 -33.01 14.25 1.24
CA LEU A 6 -33.40 13.05 0.50
C LEU A 6 -32.63 11.86 1.08
N GLY A 7 -33.25 11.05 1.92
CA GLY A 7 -32.66 9.92 2.64
C GLY A 7 -32.62 10.12 4.16
N GLY A 8 -33.11 9.14 4.90
CA GLY A 8 -33.21 9.12 6.37
C GLY A 8 -32.10 8.32 7.07
N GLY A 9 -30.95 8.13 6.41
CA GLY A 9 -29.76 7.54 7.03
C GLY A 9 -29.04 8.51 7.99
N PRO A 10 -27.91 8.08 8.60
CA PRO A 10 -27.16 8.91 9.56
C PRO A 10 -26.75 10.28 9.00
N ALA A 11 -26.34 10.34 7.73
CA ALA A 11 -26.00 11.57 7.02
C ALA A 11 -27.15 12.61 7.03
N GLY A 12 -28.30 12.22 6.49
CA GLY A 12 -29.44 13.12 6.30
C GLY A 12 -30.08 13.54 7.62
N LEU A 13 -30.29 12.59 8.54
CA LEU A 13 -30.82 12.89 9.87
C LEU A 13 -29.91 13.83 10.64
N TYR A 14 -28.60 13.57 10.66
CA TYR A 14 -27.68 14.36 11.46
C TYR A 14 -27.42 15.74 10.86
N PHE A 15 -27.42 15.87 9.52
CA PHE A 15 -27.39 17.18 8.87
C PHE A 15 -28.61 18.03 9.26
N ALA A 16 -29.80 17.43 9.24
CA ALA A 16 -31.03 18.12 9.62
C ALA A 16 -30.99 18.61 11.08
N ILE A 17 -30.54 17.76 12.00
CA ILE A 17 -30.31 18.12 13.42
C ILE A 17 -29.31 19.28 13.51
N SER A 18 -28.16 19.14 12.86
CA SER A 18 -27.06 20.11 12.89
C SER A 18 -27.47 21.49 12.38
N MET A 19 -28.26 21.56 11.29
CA MET A 19 -28.79 22.83 10.78
C MET A 19 -29.85 23.44 11.68
N LYS A 20 -30.73 22.61 12.25
CA LYS A 20 -31.80 23.09 13.15
C LYS A 20 -31.25 23.66 14.45
N LEU A 21 -30.15 23.12 14.96
CA LEU A 21 -29.45 23.64 16.14
C LEU A 21 -28.78 25.00 15.88
N ARG A 22 -28.25 25.22 14.68
CA ARG A 22 -27.62 26.50 14.28
C ARG A 22 -28.63 27.62 14.09
N ASP A 23 -29.79 27.31 13.53
CA ASP A 23 -30.89 28.27 13.41
C ASP A 23 -32.25 27.54 13.44
N PRO A 24 -33.02 27.67 14.54
CA PRO A 24 -34.31 27.03 14.72
C PRO A 24 -35.39 27.45 13.71
N SER A 25 -35.20 28.56 12.98
CA SER A 25 -36.16 29.05 11.99
C SER A 25 -36.19 28.23 10.70
N HIS A 26 -35.22 27.33 10.50
CA HIS A 26 -35.19 26.42 9.35
C HIS A 26 -36.41 25.49 9.29
N GLU A 27 -37.07 25.44 8.14
CA GLU A 27 -38.10 24.44 7.85
C GLU A 27 -37.42 23.25 7.16
N ILE A 28 -37.28 22.13 7.85
CA ILE A 28 -36.53 20.97 7.35
C ILE A 28 -37.45 19.76 7.28
N VAL A 29 -37.44 19.08 6.13
CA VAL A 29 -38.08 17.78 5.92
C VAL A 29 -37.03 16.73 5.55
N VAL A 30 -37.07 15.57 6.22
CA VAL A 30 -36.30 14.37 5.88
C VAL A 30 -37.24 13.37 5.22
N ILE A 31 -36.87 12.84 4.07
CA ILE A 31 -37.71 11.95 3.27
C ILE A 31 -37.00 10.61 3.10
N GLU A 32 -37.62 9.52 3.52
CA GLU A 32 -37.07 8.17 3.48
C GLU A 32 -38.07 7.21 2.83
N ARG A 33 -37.57 6.35 1.94
CA ARG A 33 -38.41 5.39 1.21
C ARG A 33 -38.77 4.18 2.05
N ASN A 34 -37.91 3.83 2.99
CA ASN A 34 -38.08 2.70 3.87
C ASN A 34 -38.89 3.08 5.11
N ARG A 35 -39.29 2.07 5.88
CA ARG A 35 -39.89 2.27 7.20
C ARG A 35 -38.83 2.78 8.19
N PRO A 36 -39.23 3.46 9.28
CA PRO A 36 -38.29 3.94 10.29
C PRO A 36 -37.50 2.81 10.98
N ASP A 37 -38.06 1.59 10.97
CA ASP A 37 -37.51 0.36 11.55
C ASP A 37 -36.91 -0.60 10.50
N ASP A 38 -36.73 -0.17 9.25
CA ASP A 38 -36.09 -0.95 8.19
C ASP A 38 -34.64 -0.49 7.99
N THR A 39 -33.67 -1.35 8.27
CA THR A 39 -32.25 -1.06 8.03
C THR A 39 -31.52 -2.26 7.46
N PHE A 40 -30.49 -1.97 6.65
CA PHE A 40 -29.54 -2.98 6.15
C PHE A 40 -28.27 -2.96 6.99
N GLY A 41 -27.87 -4.13 7.48
CA GLY A 41 -26.69 -4.30 8.34
C GLY A 41 -26.99 -4.12 9.83
N TRP A 42 -26.01 -4.46 10.67
CA TRP A 42 -26.19 -4.61 12.12
C TRP A 42 -25.46 -3.52 12.89
N GLY A 43 -24.28 -3.77 13.45
CA GLY A 43 -23.51 -2.80 14.23
C GLY A 43 -22.59 -1.90 13.41
N VAL A 44 -22.42 -0.65 13.82
CA VAL A 44 -21.42 0.27 13.25
C VAL A 44 -20.39 0.64 14.31
N VAL A 45 -19.15 0.82 13.89
CA VAL A 45 -18.04 1.25 14.76
C VAL A 45 -17.85 2.76 14.63
N LEU A 46 -17.61 3.44 15.74
CA LEU A 46 -17.24 4.85 15.78
C LEU A 46 -15.89 5.02 16.49
N SER A 47 -15.22 6.15 16.24
CA SER A 47 -13.98 6.51 16.94
C SER A 47 -14.24 7.57 17.99
N ASP A 48 -13.44 7.61 19.05
CA ASP A 48 -13.53 8.64 20.10
C ASP A 48 -13.47 10.07 19.54
N GLU A 49 -12.66 10.30 18.51
CA GLU A 49 -12.59 11.57 17.78
C GLU A 49 -13.96 11.98 17.21
N THR A 50 -14.69 11.02 16.64
CA THR A 50 -16.04 11.28 16.11
C THR A 50 -16.99 11.64 17.23
N LEU A 51 -16.85 11.05 18.42
CA LEU A 51 -17.67 11.42 19.57
C LEU A 51 -17.36 12.81 20.09
N GLY A 52 -16.08 13.22 20.09
CA GLY A 52 -15.70 14.61 20.38
C GLY A 52 -16.40 15.59 19.43
N ASN A 53 -16.33 15.33 18.12
CA ASN A 53 -16.99 16.15 17.10
C ASN A 53 -18.53 16.19 17.26
N LEU A 54 -19.14 15.06 17.63
CA LEU A 54 -20.57 15.00 17.94
C LEU A 54 -20.89 15.83 19.19
N ALA A 55 -20.08 15.75 20.24
CA ALA A 55 -20.31 16.47 21.49
C ALA A 55 -20.18 17.99 21.33
N GLU A 56 -19.26 18.46 20.49
CA GLU A 56 -19.14 19.88 20.16
C GLU A 56 -20.36 20.40 19.39
N ASN A 57 -20.93 19.58 18.51
CA ASN A 57 -22.05 19.96 17.64
C ASN A 57 -23.44 19.79 18.28
N ASP A 58 -23.70 18.65 18.91
CA ASP A 58 -24.94 18.31 19.62
C ASP A 58 -24.63 17.43 20.84
N PRO A 59 -24.34 18.05 22.01
CA PRO A 59 -24.04 17.33 23.25
C PRO A 59 -25.10 16.29 23.64
N VAL A 60 -26.38 16.55 23.32
CA VAL A 60 -27.50 15.66 23.68
C VAL A 60 -27.46 14.38 22.85
N SER A 61 -27.25 14.50 21.54
CA SER A 61 -27.06 13.31 20.68
C SER A 61 -25.81 12.54 21.08
N ALA A 62 -24.71 13.24 21.36
CA ALA A 62 -23.45 12.61 21.75
C ALA A 62 -23.58 11.80 23.05
N GLU A 63 -24.24 12.34 24.07
CA GLU A 63 -24.51 11.63 25.33
C GLU A 63 -25.40 10.40 25.10
N ALA A 64 -26.51 10.55 24.35
CA ALA A 64 -27.45 9.46 24.11
C ALA A 64 -26.84 8.32 23.27
N ILE A 65 -26.05 8.66 22.24
CA ILE A 65 -25.31 7.70 21.43
C ILE A 65 -24.22 7.05 22.28
N GLY A 66 -23.47 7.85 23.04
CA GLY A 66 -22.41 7.42 23.94
C GLY A 66 -22.88 6.37 24.95
N ALA A 67 -24.04 6.61 25.57
CA ALA A 67 -24.64 5.71 26.54
C ALA A 67 -25.11 4.36 25.95
N SER A 68 -25.13 4.23 24.62
CA SER A 68 -25.59 3.02 23.91
C SER A 68 -24.44 2.22 23.29
N PHE A 69 -23.17 2.57 23.55
CA PHE A 69 -22.04 1.85 22.98
C PHE A 69 -21.69 0.57 23.75
N ALA A 70 -21.38 -0.47 22.99
CA ALA A 70 -20.49 -1.53 23.43
C ALA A 70 -19.03 -1.10 23.19
N TYR A 71 -18.15 -1.36 24.15
CA TYR A 71 -16.74 -1.03 24.06
C TYR A 71 -15.89 -2.31 24.13
N TRP A 72 -14.87 -2.37 23.29
CA TRP A 72 -13.87 -3.43 23.33
C TRP A 72 -12.53 -2.86 22.87
N ASP A 73 -11.44 -3.49 23.28
CA ASP A 73 -10.09 -2.99 23.00
C ASP A 73 -9.31 -3.92 22.05
N ASP A 74 -9.61 -5.21 22.09
CA ASP A 74 -8.81 -6.21 21.41
C ASP A 74 -9.24 -6.43 19.96
N ILE A 75 -8.27 -6.82 19.12
CA ILE A 75 -8.51 -7.46 17.84
C ILE A 75 -8.09 -8.92 17.98
N ALA A 76 -8.92 -9.86 17.56
CA ALA A 76 -8.58 -11.28 17.52
C ALA A 76 -8.52 -11.78 16.07
N LEU A 77 -7.63 -12.74 15.83
CA LEU A 77 -7.54 -13.51 14.60
C LEU A 77 -7.68 -15.00 14.93
N HIS A 78 -8.61 -15.66 14.26
CA HIS A 78 -8.67 -17.11 14.15
C HIS A 78 -8.14 -17.54 12.78
N PHE A 79 -6.99 -18.22 12.76
CA PHE A 79 -6.33 -18.68 11.54
C PHE A 79 -5.55 -19.97 11.81
N GLU A 80 -5.71 -20.97 10.94
CA GLU A 80 -5.10 -22.30 11.07
C GLU A 80 -5.28 -22.95 12.47
N GLY A 81 -6.47 -22.79 13.05
CA GLY A 81 -6.81 -23.34 14.36
C GLY A 81 -6.18 -22.61 15.55
N GLN A 82 -5.44 -21.52 15.31
CA GLN A 82 -4.88 -20.67 16.35
C GLN A 82 -5.73 -19.42 16.57
N ARG A 83 -5.75 -18.93 17.80
CA ARG A 83 -6.34 -17.64 18.16
C ARG A 83 -5.25 -16.70 18.63
N LEU A 84 -4.99 -15.64 17.87
CA LEU A 84 -4.04 -14.58 18.18
C LEU A 84 -4.81 -13.32 18.58
N VAL A 85 -4.30 -12.59 19.57
CA VAL A 85 -4.97 -11.40 20.10
C VAL A 85 -3.94 -10.30 20.29
N SER A 86 -4.32 -9.08 19.92
CA SER A 86 -3.59 -7.85 20.19
C SER A 86 -4.56 -6.83 20.78
N THR A 87 -4.09 -6.10 21.80
CA THR A 87 -4.85 -5.16 22.62
C THR A 87 -4.51 -3.70 22.28
N GLY A 88 -5.09 -2.73 23.00
CA GLY A 88 -4.81 -1.29 22.84
C GLY A 88 -5.28 -0.69 21.52
N HIS A 89 -6.24 -1.32 20.84
CA HIS A 89 -6.76 -0.79 19.57
C HIS A 89 -7.87 0.23 19.80
N GLY A 90 -8.70 0.02 20.82
CA GLY A 90 -9.79 0.88 21.26
C GLY A 90 -10.92 1.02 20.23
N PHE A 91 -12.07 0.40 20.51
CA PHE A 91 -13.25 0.47 19.65
C PHE A 91 -14.52 0.70 20.45
N CYS A 92 -15.48 1.37 19.83
CA CYS A 92 -16.86 1.42 20.30
C CYS A 92 -17.82 1.12 19.15
N GLY A 93 -18.87 0.35 19.45
CA GLY A 93 -19.87 -0.11 18.50
C GLY A 93 -21.27 0.17 18.98
N ILE A 94 -22.16 0.55 18.07
CA ILE A 94 -23.59 0.75 18.33
C ILE A 94 -24.41 0.05 17.25
N GLY A 95 -25.53 -0.55 17.64
CA GLY A 95 -26.50 -1.05 16.68
C GLY A 95 -26.97 0.05 15.73
N ARG A 96 -26.90 -0.19 14.41
CA ARG A 96 -27.31 0.79 13.37
C ARG A 96 -28.77 1.21 13.55
N MET A 97 -29.64 0.27 13.89
CA MET A 97 -31.04 0.57 14.21
C MET A 97 -31.15 1.53 15.39
N LYS A 98 -30.46 1.22 16.49
CA LYS A 98 -30.45 2.05 17.69
C LYS A 98 -29.93 3.47 17.40
N LEU A 99 -28.86 3.60 16.62
CA LEU A 99 -28.35 4.89 16.18
C LEU A 99 -29.42 5.69 15.41
N LEU A 100 -30.10 5.07 14.46
CA LEU A 100 -31.17 5.72 13.69
C LEU A 100 -32.33 6.13 14.60
N GLU A 101 -32.77 5.29 15.53
CA GLU A 101 -33.82 5.63 16.48
C GLU A 101 -33.48 6.86 17.32
N LEU A 102 -32.25 6.94 17.84
CA LEU A 102 -31.76 8.07 18.62
C LEU A 102 -31.75 9.36 17.79
N LEU A 103 -31.23 9.29 16.56
CA LEU A 103 -31.21 10.44 15.65
C LEU A 103 -32.62 10.86 15.24
N GLN A 104 -33.52 9.92 14.95
CA GLN A 104 -34.92 10.22 14.66
C GLN A 104 -35.62 10.84 15.87
N HIS A 105 -35.37 10.34 17.09
CA HIS A 105 -35.92 10.92 18.30
C HIS A 105 -35.48 12.37 18.46
N ARG A 106 -34.17 12.61 18.36
CA ARG A 106 -33.60 13.97 18.41
C ARG A 106 -34.17 14.89 17.34
N ALA A 107 -34.35 14.39 16.11
CA ALA A 107 -34.94 15.16 15.03
C ALA A 107 -36.38 15.60 15.36
N ARG A 108 -37.20 14.72 15.96
CA ARG A 108 -38.56 15.06 16.41
C ARG A 108 -38.55 16.11 17.51
N GLU A 109 -37.65 16.02 18.48
CA GLU A 109 -37.52 17.01 19.56
C GLU A 109 -37.25 18.42 19.02
N LEU A 110 -36.43 18.51 17.96
CA LEU A 110 -36.10 19.77 17.30
C LEU A 110 -37.17 20.23 16.30
N GLY A 111 -38.28 19.50 16.15
CA GLY A 111 -39.38 19.84 15.25
C GLY A 111 -39.06 19.66 13.77
N ILE A 112 -38.17 18.74 13.42
CA ILE A 112 -37.87 18.36 12.03
C ILE A 112 -38.97 17.41 11.54
N GLU A 113 -39.52 17.70 10.36
CA GLU A 113 -40.52 16.83 9.72
C GLU A 113 -39.83 15.60 9.12
N MET A 114 -40.36 14.40 9.37
CA MET A 114 -39.86 13.17 8.75
C MET A 114 -40.99 12.43 8.02
N ARG A 115 -40.75 12.09 6.76
CA ARG A 115 -41.68 11.37 5.87
C ARG A 115 -41.07 10.03 5.48
N PHE A 116 -41.45 8.98 6.19
CA PHE A 116 -41.07 7.60 5.87
C PHE A 116 -42.01 7.00 4.81
N GLU A 117 -41.64 5.84 4.26
CA GLU A 117 -42.41 5.14 3.22
C GLU A 117 -42.78 6.05 2.03
N THR A 118 -41.91 7.02 1.74
CA THR A 118 -42.13 8.05 0.71
C THR A 118 -41.07 7.92 -0.36
N GLU A 119 -41.46 7.42 -1.55
CA GLU A 119 -40.54 7.27 -2.67
C GLU A 119 -40.19 8.63 -3.27
N ILE A 120 -38.90 8.83 -3.51
CA ILE A 120 -38.37 10.01 -4.19
C ILE A 120 -38.23 9.67 -5.67
N GLU A 121 -39.12 10.22 -6.49
CA GLU A 121 -39.11 10.01 -7.95
C GLU A 121 -37.97 10.79 -8.61
N SER A 122 -37.80 12.07 -8.27
CA SER A 122 -36.74 12.92 -8.82
C SER A 122 -36.39 14.07 -7.89
N ALA A 123 -35.08 14.30 -7.69
CA ALA A 123 -34.57 15.44 -6.93
C ALA A 123 -34.92 16.80 -7.58
N GLU A 124 -35.19 16.84 -8.89
CA GLU A 124 -35.53 18.07 -9.62
C GLU A 124 -36.82 18.73 -9.11
N GLN A 125 -37.78 17.93 -8.62
CA GLN A 125 -39.00 18.47 -8.03
C GLN A 125 -38.68 19.25 -6.75
N TYR A 126 -37.92 18.65 -5.85
CA TYR A 126 -37.53 19.26 -4.58
C TYR A 126 -36.63 20.47 -4.79
N ARG A 127 -35.74 20.41 -5.79
CA ARG A 127 -34.83 21.51 -6.16
C ARG A 127 -35.56 22.82 -6.46
N ARG A 128 -36.77 22.73 -7.03
CA ARG A 128 -37.61 23.89 -7.37
C ARG A 128 -38.41 24.43 -6.18
N ASP A 129 -38.79 23.54 -5.25
CA ASP A 129 -39.70 23.85 -4.16
C ASP A 129 -38.99 24.24 -2.86
N PHE A 130 -37.72 23.88 -2.71
CA PHE A 130 -36.90 24.10 -1.52
C PHE A 130 -35.69 24.99 -1.84
N ASP A 131 -35.24 25.74 -0.82
CA ASP A 131 -34.05 26.57 -0.95
C ASP A 131 -32.79 25.70 -1.07
N LEU A 132 -32.76 24.57 -0.37
CA LEU A 132 -31.64 23.61 -0.36
C LEU A 132 -32.17 22.17 -0.44
N VAL A 133 -31.50 21.35 -1.26
CA VAL A 133 -31.71 19.90 -1.33
C VAL A 133 -30.42 19.18 -0.96
N VAL A 134 -30.46 18.39 0.11
CA VAL A 134 -29.36 17.52 0.52
C VAL A 134 -29.65 16.09 0.08
N ALA A 135 -28.88 15.61 -0.87
CA ALA A 135 -28.95 14.26 -1.40
C ALA A 135 -28.11 13.31 -0.53
N SER A 136 -28.77 12.69 0.43
CA SER A 136 -28.24 11.66 1.33
C SER A 136 -28.90 10.29 1.06
N ASP A 137 -29.32 10.05 -0.19
CA ASP A 137 -30.11 8.90 -0.64
C ASP A 137 -29.26 7.63 -0.86
N GLY A 138 -28.07 7.62 -0.27
CA GLY A 138 -27.21 6.48 -0.08
C GLY A 138 -26.46 6.02 -1.33
N LEU A 139 -25.99 4.79 -1.24
CA LEU A 139 -25.10 4.19 -2.23
C LEU A 139 -25.70 4.13 -3.63
N ASN A 140 -27.00 3.80 -3.74
CA ASN A 140 -27.76 3.77 -4.99
C ASN A 140 -28.47 5.09 -5.29
N SER A 141 -27.83 6.23 -4.97
CA SER A 141 -28.38 7.58 -5.14
C SER A 141 -28.98 7.82 -6.53
N LYS A 142 -30.29 8.05 -6.57
CA LYS A 142 -31.00 8.48 -7.79
C LYS A 142 -30.61 9.92 -8.15
N THR A 143 -30.34 10.74 -7.13
CA THR A 143 -29.94 12.14 -7.30
C THR A 143 -28.59 12.26 -7.97
N ARG A 144 -27.60 11.48 -7.54
CA ARG A 144 -26.27 11.40 -8.19
C ARG A 144 -26.40 10.98 -9.65
N THR A 145 -27.25 10.01 -9.93
CA THR A 145 -27.51 9.51 -11.30
C THR A 145 -28.16 10.58 -12.18
N LEU A 146 -29.15 11.30 -11.65
CA LEU A 146 -29.87 12.36 -12.36
C LEU A 146 -28.94 13.48 -12.82
N TYR A 147 -28.01 13.91 -11.98
CA TYR A 147 -27.05 15.00 -12.29
C TYR A 147 -25.63 14.49 -12.54
N ALA A 148 -25.49 13.27 -13.09
CA ALA A 148 -24.18 12.64 -13.33
C ALA A 148 -23.26 13.50 -14.22
N GLY A 149 -23.81 14.30 -15.15
CA GLY A 149 -23.02 15.24 -15.96
C GLY A 149 -22.33 16.35 -15.17
N THR A 150 -22.83 16.67 -13.97
CA THR A 150 -22.18 17.64 -13.05
C THR A 150 -21.31 16.92 -12.03
N PHE A 151 -21.87 15.92 -11.33
CA PHE A 151 -21.16 15.23 -10.25
C PHE A 151 -20.01 14.36 -10.74
N LYS A 152 -20.11 13.86 -11.98
CA LYS A 152 -19.16 12.94 -12.63
C LYS A 152 -18.78 11.78 -11.70
N PRO A 153 -19.74 10.90 -11.38
CA PRO A 153 -19.49 9.80 -10.48
C PRO A 153 -18.61 8.74 -11.15
N ASP A 154 -17.60 8.29 -10.43
CA ASP A 154 -16.76 7.15 -10.72
C ASP A 154 -17.13 6.03 -9.73
N ILE A 155 -17.84 5.01 -10.27
CA ILE A 155 -18.39 3.89 -9.52
C ILE A 155 -17.69 2.61 -9.97
N ASP A 156 -17.08 1.92 -9.03
CA ASP A 156 -16.30 0.70 -9.26
C ASP A 156 -16.81 -0.44 -8.37
N GLN A 157 -17.21 -1.55 -8.98
CA GLN A 157 -17.69 -2.74 -8.27
C GLN A 157 -16.50 -3.59 -7.83
N ARG A 158 -16.34 -3.73 -6.52
CA ARG A 158 -15.19 -4.40 -5.90
C ARG A 158 -15.32 -5.92 -5.98
N LEU A 159 -14.21 -6.62 -5.80
CA LEU A 159 -14.06 -8.00 -6.29
C LEU A 159 -14.70 -9.04 -5.37
N CYS A 160 -14.58 -8.86 -4.05
CA CYS A 160 -15.11 -9.80 -3.06
C CYS A 160 -16.64 -9.73 -2.94
N GLN A 161 -17.21 -10.90 -2.70
CA GLN A 161 -18.61 -11.08 -2.36
C GLN A 161 -18.74 -11.09 -0.84
N PHE A 162 -19.71 -10.37 -0.29
CA PHE A 162 -19.98 -10.35 1.14
C PHE A 162 -21.47 -10.40 1.47
N VAL A 163 -21.79 -10.91 2.66
CA VAL A 163 -23.13 -10.85 3.26
C VAL A 163 -23.02 -10.35 4.70
N TRP A 164 -23.92 -9.45 5.11
CA TRP A 164 -23.91 -8.86 6.44
C TRP A 164 -25.00 -9.49 7.32
N LEU A 165 -24.56 -10.33 8.27
CA LEU A 165 -25.42 -11.05 9.20
C LEU A 165 -25.23 -10.55 10.64
N GLY A 166 -26.07 -11.02 11.53
CA GLY A 166 -25.96 -10.82 12.98
C GLY A 166 -25.98 -12.14 13.72
N THR A 167 -25.56 -12.16 14.97
CA THR A 167 -25.62 -13.35 15.83
C THR A 167 -25.76 -12.97 17.29
N ARG A 168 -26.17 -13.93 18.14
CA ARG A 168 -26.17 -13.79 19.60
C ARG A 168 -24.85 -14.22 20.24
N GLN A 169 -23.93 -14.80 19.47
CA GLN A 169 -22.55 -14.93 19.92
C GLN A 169 -21.93 -13.52 19.92
N THR A 170 -21.65 -12.96 21.10
CA THR A 170 -21.40 -11.52 21.20
C THR A 170 -20.00 -11.09 20.76
N PHE A 171 -19.02 -12.00 20.79
CA PHE A 171 -17.60 -11.64 20.58
C PHE A 171 -17.17 -10.45 21.47
N ALA A 172 -17.71 -10.39 22.68
CA ALA A 172 -17.57 -9.24 23.59
C ALA A 172 -16.12 -8.97 24.02
N ASP A 173 -15.21 -9.90 23.79
CA ASP A 173 -13.81 -9.77 24.14
C ASP A 173 -12.95 -9.12 23.05
N ALA A 174 -13.34 -9.18 21.75
CA ALA A 174 -12.53 -8.63 20.67
C ALA A 174 -13.27 -8.39 19.35
N PHE A 175 -12.78 -7.44 18.53
CA PHE A 175 -13.05 -7.44 17.09
C PHE A 175 -12.39 -8.67 16.47
N THR A 176 -13.17 -9.64 16.04
CA THR A 176 -12.69 -10.95 15.66
C THR A 176 -12.70 -11.14 14.14
N PHE A 177 -11.54 -11.46 13.57
CA PHE A 177 -11.39 -11.95 12.21
C PHE A 177 -11.27 -13.47 12.23
N ILE A 178 -12.03 -14.17 11.40
CA ILE A 178 -12.06 -15.63 11.35
C ILE A 178 -11.80 -16.07 9.91
N PHE A 179 -10.80 -16.92 9.68
CA PHE A 179 -10.47 -17.46 8.37
C PHE A 179 -10.62 -18.98 8.37
N GLU A 180 -11.53 -19.48 7.53
CA GLU A 180 -11.80 -20.91 7.40
C GLU A 180 -11.48 -21.40 5.99
N LYS A 181 -10.73 -22.50 5.92
CA LYS A 181 -10.44 -23.19 4.67
C LYS A 181 -11.48 -24.28 4.43
N THR A 182 -12.21 -24.15 3.33
CA THR A 182 -13.25 -25.11 2.93
C THR A 182 -12.82 -25.90 1.70
N GLU A 183 -13.63 -26.89 1.29
CA GLU A 183 -13.40 -27.62 0.03
C GLU A 183 -13.57 -26.73 -1.22
N HIS A 184 -14.28 -25.61 -1.11
CA HIS A 184 -14.58 -24.67 -2.19
C HIS A 184 -13.66 -23.43 -2.21
N GLY A 185 -12.69 -23.35 -1.28
CA GLY A 185 -11.81 -22.19 -1.11
C GLY A 185 -11.88 -21.60 0.28
N TRP A 186 -11.28 -20.44 0.46
CA TRP A 186 -11.27 -19.73 1.74
C TRP A 186 -12.48 -18.82 1.89
N VAL A 187 -13.06 -18.82 3.09
CA VAL A 187 -14.16 -17.94 3.51
C VAL A 187 -13.74 -17.30 4.82
N TRP A 188 -13.98 -16.00 4.98
CA TRP A 188 -13.65 -15.29 6.21
C TRP A 188 -14.81 -14.49 6.76
N ALA A 189 -14.73 -14.17 8.05
CA ALA A 189 -15.74 -13.40 8.74
C ALA A 189 -15.14 -12.28 9.60
N HIS A 190 -15.85 -11.15 9.67
CA HIS A 190 -15.59 -10.03 10.56
C HIS A 190 -16.71 -9.98 11.60
N ALA A 191 -16.37 -10.19 12.87
CA ALA A 191 -17.33 -10.26 13.96
C ALA A 191 -16.99 -9.30 15.09
N TYR A 192 -17.99 -8.54 15.55
CA TYR A 192 -17.81 -7.60 16.66
C TYR A 192 -19.13 -7.25 17.34
N GLN A 193 -19.06 -7.05 18.65
CA GLN A 193 -20.21 -6.64 19.46
C GLN A 193 -20.71 -5.24 19.06
N PHE A 194 -22.01 -5.00 19.18
CA PHE A 194 -22.56 -3.64 19.08
C PHE A 194 -23.68 -3.33 20.09
N ASP A 195 -24.11 -4.32 20.87
CA ASP A 195 -24.91 -4.19 22.09
C ASP A 195 -24.68 -5.41 23.00
N ASP A 196 -25.33 -5.45 24.17
CA ASP A 196 -25.11 -6.47 25.20
C ASP A 196 -25.50 -7.90 24.77
N GLU A 197 -26.34 -8.06 23.73
CA GLU A 197 -26.95 -9.34 23.38
C GLU A 197 -26.55 -9.84 21.99
N THR A 198 -25.99 -8.98 21.13
CA THR A 198 -25.77 -9.29 19.72
C THR A 198 -24.47 -8.71 19.15
N ALA A 199 -24.02 -9.37 18.07
CA ALA A 199 -22.83 -9.00 17.32
C ALA A 199 -23.11 -8.93 15.82
N THR A 200 -22.33 -8.10 15.14
CA THR A 200 -22.19 -8.10 13.69
C THR A 200 -21.44 -9.35 13.28
N PHE A 201 -21.83 -9.97 12.18
CA PHE A 201 -21.12 -11.08 11.55
C PHE A 201 -21.14 -10.90 10.02
N ILE A 202 -20.09 -10.28 9.47
CA ILE A 202 -19.96 -10.09 8.02
C ILE A 202 -19.16 -11.26 7.47
N VAL A 203 -19.72 -12.00 6.52
CA VAL A 203 -19.02 -13.09 5.83
C VAL A 203 -18.59 -12.59 4.46
N GLU A 204 -17.36 -12.91 4.05
CA GLU A 204 -16.77 -12.48 2.79
C GLU A 204 -15.94 -13.60 2.17
N CYS A 205 -15.90 -13.64 0.83
CA CYS A 205 -15.06 -14.56 0.08
C CYS A 205 -14.74 -14.02 -1.33
N ALA A 206 -13.75 -14.64 -1.99
CA ALA A 206 -13.44 -14.37 -3.39
C ALA A 206 -14.59 -14.84 -4.32
N GLN A 207 -14.68 -14.24 -5.51
CA GLN A 207 -15.70 -14.57 -6.51
C GLN A 207 -15.70 -16.05 -6.88
N ASP A 208 -14.52 -16.65 -7.07
CA ASP A 208 -14.39 -18.08 -7.41
C ASP A 208 -14.94 -18.99 -6.30
N THR A 209 -14.69 -18.66 -5.02
CA THR A 209 -15.25 -19.37 -3.87
C THR A 209 -16.77 -19.22 -3.84
N PHE A 210 -17.27 -18.01 -4.05
CA PHE A 210 -18.70 -17.71 -4.09
C PHE A 210 -19.44 -18.54 -5.16
N ASP A 211 -18.86 -18.61 -6.36
CA ASP A 211 -19.41 -19.37 -7.48
C ASP A 211 -19.33 -20.88 -7.22
N ALA A 212 -18.24 -21.36 -6.59
CA ALA A 212 -18.07 -22.77 -6.23
C ALA A 212 -19.09 -23.26 -5.19
N PHE A 213 -19.47 -22.41 -4.22
CA PHE A 213 -20.57 -22.69 -3.29
C PHE A 213 -21.95 -22.57 -3.95
N GLY A 214 -22.09 -21.78 -5.02
CA GLY A 214 -23.38 -21.47 -5.64
C GLY A 214 -24.23 -20.47 -4.85
N PHE A 215 -23.61 -19.61 -4.05
CA PHE A 215 -24.31 -18.63 -3.19
C PHE A 215 -25.22 -17.66 -3.96
N GLY A 216 -24.98 -17.44 -5.26
CA GLY A 216 -25.81 -16.60 -6.11
C GLY A 216 -27.21 -17.17 -6.36
N GLU A 217 -27.36 -18.49 -6.31
CA GLU A 217 -28.62 -19.20 -6.59
C GLU A 217 -29.36 -19.62 -5.30
N MET A 218 -28.68 -19.53 -4.16
CA MET A 218 -29.24 -19.89 -2.85
C MET A 218 -30.24 -18.84 -2.34
N SER A 219 -31.24 -19.31 -1.59
CA SER A 219 -32.01 -18.44 -0.71
C SER A 219 -31.12 -17.83 0.38
N GLN A 220 -31.62 -16.79 1.05
CA GLN A 220 -30.91 -16.23 2.20
C GLN A 220 -30.74 -17.27 3.31
N GLU A 221 -31.80 -18.04 3.61
CA GLU A 221 -31.78 -19.08 4.65
C GLU A 221 -30.81 -20.22 4.30
N GLU A 222 -30.75 -20.63 3.04
CA GLU A 222 -29.79 -21.63 2.56
C GLU A 222 -28.36 -21.14 2.72
N SER A 223 -28.07 -19.91 2.29
CA SER A 223 -26.74 -19.28 2.44
C SER A 223 -26.34 -19.15 3.92
N ILE A 224 -27.28 -18.76 4.78
CA ILE A 224 -27.07 -18.64 6.23
C ILE A 224 -26.70 -20.01 6.82
N ALA A 225 -27.41 -21.08 6.48
CA ALA A 225 -27.13 -22.42 6.99
C ALA A 225 -25.75 -22.94 6.57
N VAL A 226 -25.30 -22.59 5.35
CA VAL A 226 -23.93 -22.87 4.90
C VAL A 226 -22.91 -22.09 5.73
N CYS A 227 -23.11 -20.79 5.93
CA CYS A 227 -22.22 -19.98 6.78
C CYS A 227 -22.17 -20.50 8.23
N GLU A 228 -23.30 -20.90 8.81
CA GLU A 228 -23.34 -21.52 10.14
C GLU A 228 -22.53 -22.82 10.20
N THR A 229 -22.55 -23.61 9.12
CA THR A 229 -21.77 -24.85 9.04
C THR A 229 -20.27 -24.56 8.97
N ILE A 230 -19.87 -23.56 8.17
CA ILE A 230 -18.47 -23.13 8.02
C ILE A 230 -17.93 -22.63 9.37
N PHE A 231 -18.68 -21.77 10.06
CA PHE A 231 -18.22 -21.10 11.28
C PHE A 231 -18.71 -21.72 12.59
N LYS A 232 -19.22 -22.97 12.56
CA LYS A 232 -19.87 -23.64 13.69
C LYS A 232 -19.05 -23.61 14.98
N ASP A 233 -17.72 -23.70 14.87
CA ASP A 233 -16.80 -23.81 16.00
C ASP A 233 -16.56 -22.44 16.68
N HIS A 234 -16.97 -21.35 16.03
CA HIS A 234 -16.82 -19.96 16.53
C HIS A 234 -18.14 -19.37 17.04
N LEU A 235 -19.28 -19.90 16.59
CA LEU A 235 -20.61 -19.38 16.92
C LEU A 235 -21.13 -19.82 18.30
N GLY A 236 -20.45 -20.74 19.00
CA GLY A 236 -20.88 -21.19 20.32
C GLY A 236 -22.29 -21.81 20.36
N GLY A 237 -22.78 -22.31 19.22
CA GLY A 237 -24.13 -22.84 19.06
C GLY A 237 -25.23 -21.79 18.81
N HIS A 238 -24.87 -20.50 18.66
CA HIS A 238 -25.81 -19.44 18.28
C HIS A 238 -26.04 -19.40 16.76
N SER A 239 -27.28 -19.16 16.35
CA SER A 239 -27.62 -18.99 14.93
C SER A 239 -27.18 -17.64 14.37
N LEU A 240 -26.99 -17.60 13.06
CA LEU A 240 -26.83 -16.39 12.26
C LEU A 240 -28.22 -15.83 11.88
N MET A 241 -28.33 -14.50 11.77
CA MET A 241 -29.58 -13.76 11.60
C MET A 241 -29.46 -12.74 10.45
N THR A 242 -30.56 -12.53 9.71
CA THR A 242 -30.68 -11.49 8.68
C THR A 242 -31.76 -10.47 9.06
N ASN A 243 -31.51 -9.20 8.75
CA ASN A 243 -32.52 -8.14 8.79
C ASN A 243 -32.94 -7.67 7.38
N ALA A 244 -32.42 -8.32 6.33
CA ALA A 244 -32.71 -8.03 4.94
C ALA A 244 -33.90 -8.85 4.40
N ASN A 245 -34.94 -9.05 5.23
CA ASN A 245 -36.10 -9.90 4.93
C ASN A 245 -36.91 -9.43 3.70
N HIS A 246 -36.69 -8.18 3.25
CA HIS A 246 -37.32 -7.60 2.07
C HIS A 246 -36.61 -7.95 0.75
N ILE A 247 -35.36 -8.43 0.80
CA ILE A 247 -34.59 -8.84 -0.38
C ILE A 247 -35.02 -10.24 -0.81
N ARG A 248 -35.44 -10.40 -2.07
CA ARG A 248 -35.74 -11.71 -2.67
C ARG A 248 -34.52 -12.20 -3.47
N GLY A 249 -34.07 -13.43 -3.21
CA GLY A 249 -32.88 -14.03 -3.83
C GLY A 249 -31.65 -13.94 -2.93
N SER A 250 -30.46 -14.03 -3.53
CA SER A 250 -29.19 -13.95 -2.79
C SER A 250 -29.02 -12.58 -2.13
N ALA A 251 -28.62 -12.58 -0.85
CA ALA A 251 -28.30 -11.38 -0.10
C ALA A 251 -26.80 -11.00 -0.18
N TRP A 252 -26.02 -11.76 -0.94
CA TRP A 252 -24.61 -11.48 -1.19
C TRP A 252 -24.46 -10.30 -2.14
N LEU A 253 -23.53 -9.42 -1.82
CA LEU A 253 -23.27 -8.18 -2.54
C LEU A 253 -21.78 -8.06 -2.83
N ARG A 254 -21.48 -7.29 -3.88
CA ARG A 254 -20.16 -6.69 -4.06
C ARG A 254 -20.23 -5.24 -3.62
N PHE A 255 -19.17 -4.74 -3.00
CA PHE A 255 -19.14 -3.37 -2.52
C PHE A 255 -18.91 -2.40 -3.70
N PRO A 256 -19.81 -1.45 -3.97
CA PRO A 256 -19.53 -0.39 -4.95
C PRO A 256 -18.75 0.75 -4.30
N ARG A 257 -17.52 0.97 -4.77
CA ARG A 257 -16.74 2.17 -4.46
C ARG A 257 -17.28 3.35 -5.27
N VAL A 258 -17.75 4.39 -4.60
CA VAL A 258 -18.24 5.64 -5.22
C VAL A 258 -17.26 6.78 -4.95
N LEU A 259 -16.93 7.54 -6.00
CA LEU A 259 -16.20 8.81 -5.95
C LEU A 259 -16.89 9.82 -6.88
N CYS A 260 -17.31 10.98 -6.39
CA CYS A 260 -17.79 12.07 -7.24
C CYS A 260 -16.71 13.15 -7.43
N GLU A 261 -16.49 13.60 -8.67
CA GLU A 261 -15.59 14.73 -8.96
C GLU A 261 -16.13 16.02 -8.37
N LYS A 262 -17.45 16.25 -8.41
CA LYS A 262 -18.12 17.39 -7.77
C LYS A 262 -19.23 16.93 -6.85
N TRP A 263 -19.50 17.68 -5.80
CA TRP A 263 -20.48 17.31 -4.77
C TRP A 263 -21.71 18.22 -4.76
N SER A 264 -21.75 19.28 -5.56
CA SER A 264 -22.93 20.15 -5.67
C SER A 264 -23.34 20.43 -7.12
N HIS A 265 -24.64 20.69 -7.29
CA HIS A 265 -25.28 21.11 -8.53
C HIS A 265 -26.38 22.13 -8.18
N GLU A 266 -26.15 23.40 -8.50
CA GLU A 266 -27.03 24.51 -8.12
C GLU A 266 -27.31 24.52 -6.60
N ASN A 267 -28.54 24.29 -6.15
CA ASN A 267 -28.91 24.16 -4.74
C ASN A 267 -29.05 22.70 -4.25
N VAL A 268 -28.49 21.73 -4.99
CA VAL A 268 -28.42 20.31 -4.61
C VAL A 268 -27.00 19.98 -4.18
N VAL A 269 -26.83 19.28 -3.05
CA VAL A 269 -25.52 18.83 -2.55
C VAL A 269 -25.56 17.36 -2.13
N LEU A 270 -24.53 16.59 -2.47
CA LEU A 270 -24.36 15.18 -2.11
C LEU A 270 -23.78 15.06 -0.69
N LEU A 271 -24.27 14.09 0.06
CA LEU A 271 -23.82 13.81 1.42
C LEU A 271 -23.76 12.30 1.72
N GLY A 272 -22.72 11.87 2.46
CA GLY A 272 -22.50 10.47 2.80
C GLY A 272 -22.19 9.60 1.58
N ASP A 273 -22.67 8.35 1.57
CA ASP A 273 -22.43 7.38 0.49
C ASP A 273 -22.98 7.82 -0.89
N ALA A 274 -23.83 8.85 -0.93
CA ALA A 274 -24.22 9.46 -2.19
C ALA A 274 -23.05 10.20 -2.86
N ALA A 275 -22.13 10.78 -2.09
CA ALA A 275 -20.95 11.49 -2.58
C ALA A 275 -19.71 10.58 -2.68
N ALA A 276 -19.47 9.80 -1.64
CA ALA A 276 -18.27 8.98 -1.51
C ALA A 276 -18.47 7.87 -0.48
N THR A 277 -17.98 6.66 -0.78
CA THR A 277 -18.10 5.49 0.11
C THR A 277 -16.75 5.12 0.72
N ALA A 278 -16.75 4.58 1.94
CA ALA A 278 -15.59 3.90 2.53
C ALA A 278 -15.93 2.43 2.83
N HIS A 279 -15.03 1.51 2.46
CA HIS A 279 -15.23 0.08 2.69
C HIS A 279 -15.38 -0.23 4.19
N PHE A 280 -16.25 -1.19 4.53
CA PHE A 280 -16.55 -1.54 5.92
C PHE A 280 -15.34 -2.13 6.67
N SER A 281 -14.33 -2.62 5.95
CA SER A 281 -13.11 -3.20 6.54
C SER A 281 -12.29 -2.24 7.42
N ILE A 282 -12.59 -0.93 7.38
CA ILE A 282 -12.00 0.09 8.27
C ILE A 282 -13.04 0.81 9.14
N GLY A 283 -14.31 0.39 9.13
CA GLY A 283 -15.37 0.90 10.00
C GLY A 283 -15.68 2.41 9.90
N SER A 284 -15.36 3.08 8.78
CA SER A 284 -15.35 4.56 8.73
C SER A 284 -16.52 5.21 7.96
N GLY A 285 -17.47 4.43 7.42
CA GLY A 285 -18.58 4.97 6.61
C GLY A 285 -19.50 5.92 7.39
N THR A 286 -19.98 5.48 8.57
CA THR A 286 -20.85 6.30 9.43
C THR A 286 -20.12 7.53 9.98
N LYS A 287 -18.84 7.40 10.35
CA LYS A 287 -17.98 8.52 10.73
C LYS A 287 -17.96 9.60 9.64
N LEU A 288 -17.67 9.21 8.40
CA LEU A 288 -17.64 10.12 7.26
C LEU A 288 -18.99 10.83 7.05
N ALA A 289 -20.09 10.08 7.15
CA ALA A 289 -21.43 10.62 7.01
C ALA A 289 -21.75 11.70 8.06
N LEU A 290 -21.48 11.44 9.34
CA LEU A 290 -21.78 12.36 10.44
C LEU A 290 -20.88 13.61 10.40
N GLU A 291 -19.57 13.44 10.18
CA GLU A 291 -18.63 14.57 10.13
C GLU A 291 -18.86 15.46 8.91
N SER A 292 -19.15 14.87 7.75
CA SER A 292 -19.52 15.66 6.57
C SER A 292 -20.85 16.40 6.77
N ALA A 293 -21.79 15.82 7.53
CA ALA A 293 -23.05 16.48 7.87
C ALA A 293 -22.83 17.70 8.80
N ILE A 294 -21.95 17.56 9.80
CA ILE A 294 -21.55 18.68 10.67
C ILE A 294 -20.90 19.79 9.84
N ALA A 295 -19.89 19.45 9.04
CA ALA A 295 -19.12 20.42 8.26
C ALA A 295 -20.00 21.18 7.24
N LEU A 296 -20.85 20.46 6.49
CA LEU A 296 -21.76 21.09 5.55
C LEU A 296 -22.74 22.05 6.25
N ALA A 297 -23.28 21.65 7.40
CA ALA A 297 -24.17 22.50 8.17
C ALA A 297 -23.46 23.75 8.72
N ASP A 298 -22.20 23.59 9.14
CA ASP A 298 -21.37 24.69 9.61
C ASP A 298 -21.13 25.72 8.51
N TYR A 299 -20.63 25.28 7.35
CA TYR A 299 -20.34 26.20 6.26
C TYR A 299 -21.59 26.88 5.69
N LEU A 300 -22.74 26.18 5.64
CA LEU A 300 -24.01 26.80 5.25
C LEU A 300 -24.49 27.89 6.24
N HIS A 301 -24.02 27.84 7.49
CA HIS A 301 -24.34 28.84 8.51
C HIS A 301 -23.33 30.00 8.55
N THR A 302 -22.06 29.72 8.31
CA THR A 302 -20.98 30.71 8.48
C THR A 302 -20.62 31.45 7.20
N GLU A 303 -20.75 30.83 6.03
CA GLU A 303 -20.36 31.43 4.76
C GLU A 303 -21.41 32.42 4.24
N ALA A 304 -20.97 33.36 3.39
CA ALA A 304 -21.81 34.46 2.93
C ALA A 304 -22.98 34.00 2.04
N ASP A 305 -22.80 32.93 1.27
CA ASP A 305 -23.81 32.34 0.41
C ASP A 305 -23.59 30.82 0.21
N MET A 306 -24.59 30.16 -0.37
CA MET A 306 -24.59 28.70 -0.59
C MET A 306 -23.50 28.23 -1.55
N THR A 307 -23.10 29.06 -2.51
CA THR A 307 -22.06 28.69 -3.47
C THR A 307 -20.70 28.64 -2.76
N ALA A 308 -20.42 29.64 -1.91
CA ALA A 308 -19.24 29.67 -1.06
C ALA A 308 -19.23 28.49 -0.07
N ALA A 309 -20.36 28.20 0.57
CA ALA A 309 -20.50 27.06 1.48
C ALA A 309 -20.19 25.71 0.79
N PHE A 310 -20.74 25.47 -0.40
CA PHE A 310 -20.48 24.24 -1.15
C PHE A 310 -19.04 24.13 -1.62
N ALA A 311 -18.44 25.22 -2.10
CA ALA A 311 -17.04 25.23 -2.50
C ALA A 311 -16.11 24.89 -1.34
N LYS A 312 -16.37 25.47 -0.16
CA LYS A 312 -15.58 25.20 1.05
C LYS A 312 -15.79 23.78 1.58
N TYR A 313 -17.03 23.30 1.63
CA TYR A 313 -17.35 21.90 1.95
C TYR A 313 -16.58 20.94 1.06
N GLU A 314 -16.61 21.18 -0.26
CA GLU A 314 -15.94 20.32 -1.22
C GLU A 314 -14.40 20.37 -1.09
N ASP A 315 -13.79 21.53 -0.87
CA ASP A 315 -12.32 21.65 -0.74
C ASP A 315 -11.78 21.04 0.56
N GLU A 316 -12.42 21.34 1.70
CA GLU A 316 -11.95 20.90 3.01
C GLU A 316 -12.22 19.40 3.21
N ARG A 317 -13.45 18.95 2.97
CA ARG A 317 -13.82 17.54 3.22
C ARG A 317 -13.28 16.56 2.19
N ARG A 318 -13.02 16.97 0.94
CA ARG A 318 -12.42 16.07 -0.06
C ARG A 318 -11.07 15.53 0.41
N ARG A 319 -10.24 16.34 1.04
CA ARG A 319 -8.92 15.88 1.52
C ARG A 319 -9.05 14.78 2.57
N GLU A 320 -10.01 14.90 3.49
CA GLU A 320 -10.25 13.92 4.54
C GLU A 320 -10.91 12.65 4.01
N VAL A 321 -11.90 12.80 3.13
CA VAL A 321 -12.55 11.70 2.42
C VAL A 321 -11.52 10.90 1.61
N LEU A 322 -10.64 11.57 0.85
CA LEU A 322 -9.59 10.90 0.08
C LEU A 322 -8.59 10.14 0.97
N ARG A 323 -8.23 10.69 2.14
CA ARG A 323 -7.36 9.98 3.11
C ARG A 323 -8.01 8.69 3.61
N LEU A 324 -9.28 8.76 4.03
CA LEU A 324 -10.01 7.60 4.53
C LEU A 324 -10.30 6.58 3.43
N GLN A 325 -10.61 7.04 2.22
CA GLN A 325 -10.79 6.15 1.06
C GLN A 325 -9.50 5.49 0.63
N SER A 326 -8.35 6.17 0.72
CA SER A 326 -7.05 5.55 0.47
C SER A 326 -6.79 4.40 1.46
N ALA A 327 -7.02 4.63 2.75
CA ALA A 327 -6.89 3.57 3.77
C ALA A 327 -7.91 2.43 3.58
N ALA A 328 -9.15 2.77 3.24
CA ALA A 328 -10.20 1.79 2.94
C ALA A 328 -9.84 0.94 1.72
N ARG A 329 -9.33 1.57 0.66
CA ARG A 329 -8.86 0.90 -0.55
C ARG A 329 -7.72 -0.06 -0.24
N ASN A 330 -6.68 0.40 0.47
CA ASN A 330 -5.55 -0.48 0.84
C ASN A 330 -6.02 -1.69 1.65
N SER A 331 -6.93 -1.49 2.62
CA SER A 331 -7.48 -2.60 3.39
C SER A 331 -8.36 -3.53 2.56
N LEU A 332 -9.17 -2.98 1.65
CA LEU A 332 -10.05 -3.75 0.79
C LEU A 332 -9.24 -4.60 -0.20
N GLU A 333 -8.27 -3.99 -0.88
CA GLU A 333 -7.40 -4.68 -1.83
C GLU A 333 -6.59 -5.80 -1.16
N TRP A 334 -6.26 -5.65 0.13
CA TRP A 334 -5.66 -6.74 0.91
C TRP A 334 -6.62 -7.93 1.07
N PHE A 335 -7.91 -7.70 1.32
CA PHE A 335 -8.91 -8.78 1.41
C PHE A 335 -9.22 -9.40 0.05
N GLU A 336 -9.31 -8.59 -1.00
CA GLU A 336 -9.49 -9.05 -2.39
C GLU A 336 -8.34 -9.96 -2.87
N HIS A 337 -7.19 -9.86 -2.23
CA HIS A 337 -5.99 -10.63 -2.52
C HIS A 337 -5.44 -11.34 -1.29
N VAL A 338 -6.31 -11.72 -0.35
CA VAL A 338 -5.88 -12.33 0.90
C VAL A 338 -5.21 -13.68 0.68
N ASP A 339 -5.58 -14.37 -0.40
CA ASP A 339 -4.99 -15.62 -0.89
C ASP A 339 -3.47 -15.55 -1.04
N ARG A 340 -2.93 -14.37 -1.38
CA ARG A 340 -1.49 -14.13 -1.40
C ARG A 340 -0.82 -14.37 -0.05
N TYR A 341 -1.52 -14.18 1.07
CA TYR A 341 -0.93 -14.23 2.41
C TYR A 341 -1.31 -15.48 3.21
N LEU A 342 -2.23 -16.32 2.72
CA LEU A 342 -2.72 -17.50 3.46
C LEU A 342 -1.67 -18.61 3.62
N HIS A 343 -0.48 -18.44 3.05
CA HIS A 343 0.67 -19.32 3.25
C HIS A 343 1.64 -18.84 4.34
N LEU A 344 1.44 -17.61 4.86
CA LEU A 344 2.30 -17.03 5.88
C LEU A 344 2.08 -17.69 7.24
N ASP A 345 3.11 -17.64 8.09
CA ASP A 345 2.99 -18.01 9.50
C ASP A 345 1.89 -17.16 10.18
N PRO A 346 1.08 -17.73 11.10
CA PRO A 346 0.00 -17.02 11.77
C PRO A 346 0.40 -15.68 12.40
N VAL A 347 1.60 -15.55 12.98
CA VAL A 347 2.10 -14.28 13.55
C VAL A 347 2.28 -13.24 12.45
N GLN A 348 2.89 -13.63 11.33
CA GLN A 348 3.11 -12.73 10.20
C GLN A 348 1.82 -12.36 9.47
N PHE A 349 0.93 -13.33 9.27
CA PHE A 349 -0.40 -13.11 8.71
C PHE A 349 -1.20 -12.13 9.58
N TYR A 350 -1.16 -12.31 10.90
CA TYR A 350 -1.82 -11.41 11.84
C TYR A 350 -1.25 -9.99 11.78
N TYR A 351 0.07 -9.84 11.74
CA TYR A 351 0.71 -8.54 11.55
C TYR A 351 0.30 -7.88 10.22
N SER A 352 0.33 -8.64 9.13
CA SER A 352 -0.09 -8.16 7.80
C SER A 352 -1.55 -7.67 7.82
N MET A 353 -2.43 -8.43 8.46
CA MET A 353 -3.82 -8.06 8.66
C MET A 353 -3.97 -6.79 9.49
N LEU A 354 -3.31 -6.66 10.64
CA LEU A 354 -3.38 -5.47 11.50
C LEU A 354 -2.89 -4.20 10.77
N THR A 355 -1.87 -4.32 9.93
CA THR A 355 -1.23 -3.19 9.23
C THR A 355 -1.75 -2.94 7.81
N ARG A 356 -2.71 -3.74 7.32
CA ARG A 356 -3.25 -3.68 5.94
C ARG A 356 -3.73 -2.30 5.49
N SER A 357 -4.34 -1.52 6.39
CA SER A 357 -4.86 -0.18 6.09
C SER A 357 -3.77 0.87 5.93
N GLN A 358 -2.53 0.56 6.35
CA GLN A 358 -1.39 1.47 6.48
C GLN A 358 -1.59 2.63 7.48
N ARG A 359 -2.71 2.67 8.21
CA ARG A 359 -2.93 3.61 9.32
C ARG A 359 -2.27 3.14 10.61
N ILE A 360 -2.21 1.83 10.79
CA ILE A 360 -1.46 1.19 11.86
C ILE A 360 -0.11 0.79 11.27
N SER A 361 0.96 1.35 11.83
CA SER A 361 2.33 1.04 11.47
C SER A 361 3.01 0.20 12.55
N HIS A 362 4.27 -0.19 12.32
CA HIS A 362 5.07 -0.95 13.28
C HIS A 362 5.20 -0.21 14.63
N GLU A 363 5.62 1.05 14.61
CA GLU A 363 5.75 1.82 15.85
C GLU A 363 4.39 2.22 16.44
N ASN A 364 3.33 2.34 15.63
CA ASN A 364 1.98 2.50 16.18
C ASN A 364 1.54 1.25 16.95
N LEU A 365 1.87 0.04 16.48
CA LEU A 365 1.63 -1.21 17.22
C LEU A 365 2.43 -1.24 18.52
N ARG A 366 3.65 -0.69 18.57
CA ARG A 366 4.41 -0.60 19.81
C ARG A 366 3.73 0.25 20.87
N LEU A 367 3.05 1.31 20.44
CA LEU A 367 2.27 2.19 21.34
C LEU A 367 0.96 1.53 21.80
N ARG A 368 0.36 0.68 20.96
CA ARG A 368 -0.91 0.01 21.25
C ARG A 368 -0.72 -1.23 22.11
N ASP A 369 0.18 -2.10 21.69
CA ASP A 369 0.42 -3.41 22.28
C ASP A 369 1.92 -3.76 22.25
N PRO A 370 2.69 -3.19 23.19
CA PRO A 370 4.13 -3.40 23.23
C PRO A 370 4.50 -4.88 23.47
N ASP A 371 3.70 -5.61 24.24
CA ASP A 371 3.97 -7.00 24.59
C ASP A 371 3.74 -7.92 23.38
N TRP A 372 2.63 -7.75 22.66
CA TRP A 372 2.38 -8.51 21.44
C TRP A 372 3.43 -8.18 20.38
N LEU A 373 3.72 -6.89 20.13
CA LEU A 373 4.71 -6.53 19.13
C LEU A 373 6.09 -7.11 19.48
N HIS A 374 6.50 -7.03 20.75
CA HIS A 374 7.75 -7.65 21.21
C HIS A 374 7.80 -9.15 20.93
N SER A 375 6.70 -9.88 21.20
CA SER A 375 6.62 -11.32 20.88
C SER A 375 6.71 -11.60 19.38
N ALA A 376 6.13 -10.73 18.56
CA ALA A 376 6.15 -10.85 17.11
C ALA A 376 7.54 -10.55 16.53
N GLU A 377 8.25 -9.55 17.08
CA GLU A 377 9.65 -9.26 16.76
C GLU A 377 10.57 -10.42 17.14
N GLN A 378 10.35 -11.02 18.32
CA GLN A 378 11.08 -12.21 18.74
C GLN A 378 10.88 -13.36 17.76
N TRP A 379 9.62 -13.66 17.41
CA TRP A 379 9.29 -14.68 16.40
C TRP A 379 10.01 -14.40 15.07
N PHE A 380 10.04 -13.15 14.59
CA PHE A 380 10.68 -12.80 13.33
C PHE A 380 12.20 -13.04 13.38
N GLN A 381 12.86 -12.69 14.48
CA GLN A 381 14.29 -12.92 14.66
C GLN A 381 14.63 -14.41 14.80
N GLU A 382 13.85 -15.18 15.55
CA GLU A 382 14.03 -16.62 15.67
C GLU A 382 13.85 -17.32 14.31
N SER A 383 12.85 -16.90 13.55
CA SER A 383 12.63 -17.35 12.17
C SER A 383 13.78 -16.98 11.22
N ALA A 384 14.51 -15.90 11.53
CA ALA A 384 15.73 -15.51 10.83
C ALA A 384 17.00 -16.25 11.34
N GLY A 385 16.87 -17.20 12.26
CA GLY A 385 17.97 -18.02 12.78
C GLY A 385 18.71 -17.42 13.98
N VAL A 386 18.18 -16.37 14.60
CA VAL A 386 18.72 -15.82 15.85
C VAL A 386 18.29 -16.71 17.03
N GLY A 387 19.19 -17.00 17.96
CA GLY A 387 18.86 -17.84 19.12
C GLY A 387 17.88 -17.15 20.07
N ALA A 388 16.95 -17.91 20.66
CA ALA A 388 15.87 -17.42 21.55
C ALA A 388 16.33 -16.63 22.80
N ASN A 389 17.62 -16.67 23.16
CA ASN A 389 18.18 -15.90 24.28
C ASN A 389 18.82 -14.57 23.86
N ALA A 390 18.81 -14.23 22.56
CA ALA A 390 19.32 -12.95 22.08
C ALA A 390 18.37 -11.80 22.45
N PRO A 391 18.87 -10.56 22.60
CA PRO A 391 18.00 -9.41 22.76
C PRO A 391 17.05 -9.26 21.59
N VAL A 392 15.78 -8.99 21.88
CA VAL A 392 14.78 -8.77 20.84
C VAL A 392 15.05 -7.43 20.15
N ARG A 393 15.09 -7.44 18.82
CA ARG A 393 15.34 -6.26 17.98
C ARG A 393 14.31 -6.20 16.86
N THR A 394 14.13 -5.00 16.32
CA THR A 394 13.22 -4.75 15.21
C THR A 394 13.61 -5.52 13.94
N PRO A 395 12.63 -5.85 13.06
CA PRO A 395 12.85 -6.65 11.85
C PRO A 395 13.99 -6.16 10.96
N MET A 396 14.22 -4.84 10.89
CA MET A 396 15.32 -4.27 10.10
C MET A 396 16.70 -4.79 10.52
N PHE A 397 16.87 -5.21 11.77
CA PHE A 397 18.12 -5.72 12.33
C PHE A 397 18.18 -7.24 12.46
N ALA A 398 17.16 -7.96 11.99
CA ALA A 398 17.25 -9.40 11.85
C ALA A 398 18.26 -9.76 10.74
N PRO A 399 19.06 -10.83 10.90
CA PRO A 399 19.95 -11.26 9.84
C PRO A 399 19.17 -11.78 8.62
N PHE A 400 19.86 -11.89 7.50
CA PHE A 400 19.34 -12.54 6.30
C PHE A 400 20.47 -13.29 5.61
N ARG A 401 20.20 -14.52 5.17
CA ARG A 401 21.17 -15.34 4.44
C ARG A 401 20.65 -15.59 3.03
N LEU A 402 21.51 -15.30 2.05
CA LEU A 402 21.25 -15.57 0.65
C LEU A 402 22.44 -16.34 0.07
N ARG A 403 22.21 -17.58 -0.38
CA ARG A 403 23.29 -18.50 -0.77
C ARG A 403 24.37 -18.61 0.33
N GLY A 404 25.63 -18.32 0.00
CA GLY A 404 26.77 -18.27 0.93
C GLY A 404 26.97 -16.91 1.61
N MET A 405 26.16 -15.90 1.28
CA MET A 405 26.27 -14.55 1.82
C MET A 405 25.39 -14.37 3.06
N ASP A 406 26.00 -13.96 4.16
CA ASP A 406 25.30 -13.57 5.40
C ASP A 406 25.25 -12.04 5.51
N LEU A 407 24.06 -11.50 5.67
CA LEU A 407 23.80 -10.10 5.98
C LEU A 407 23.44 -9.96 7.46
N ARG A 408 24.11 -9.03 8.15
CA ARG A 408 23.86 -8.74 9.57
C ARG A 408 22.50 -8.09 9.84
N ASN A 409 21.92 -7.43 8.84
CA ASN A 409 20.64 -6.74 8.90
C ASN A 409 20.03 -6.59 7.50
N ARG A 410 18.77 -6.15 7.42
CA ARG A 410 17.97 -6.15 6.18
C ARG A 410 17.93 -4.80 5.46
N VAL A 411 18.80 -3.88 5.86
CA VAL A 411 18.90 -2.54 5.27
C VAL A 411 19.89 -2.55 4.11
N VAL A 412 19.43 -2.09 2.94
CA VAL A 412 20.20 -2.04 1.70
C VAL A 412 20.36 -0.60 1.23
N VAL A 413 21.58 -0.20 0.92
CA VAL A 413 21.85 1.05 0.20
C VAL A 413 21.62 0.78 -1.28
N SER A 414 20.59 1.39 -1.86
CA SER A 414 20.21 1.23 -3.27
C SER A 414 21.29 1.78 -4.21
N PRO A 415 21.45 1.25 -5.45
CA PRO A 415 22.32 1.83 -6.46
C PRO A 415 21.86 3.25 -6.81
N MET A 416 22.80 4.20 -6.84
CA MET A 416 22.55 5.63 -7.10
C MET A 416 23.66 6.22 -7.94
N ALA A 417 23.37 6.57 -9.20
CA ALA A 417 24.35 7.16 -10.10
C ALA A 417 24.97 8.44 -9.52
N GLN A 418 26.30 8.46 -9.44
CA GLN A 418 27.07 9.60 -8.92
C GLN A 418 27.54 10.53 -10.04
N TYR A 419 27.72 9.99 -11.26
CA TYR A 419 28.18 10.72 -12.43
C TYR A 419 29.56 11.40 -12.23
N LYS A 420 30.48 10.75 -11.49
CA LYS A 420 31.81 11.28 -11.13
C LYS A 420 32.98 10.44 -11.62
N ALA A 421 32.74 9.42 -12.43
CA ALA A 421 33.80 8.63 -13.05
C ALA A 421 34.50 9.44 -14.15
N VAL A 422 35.75 9.07 -14.46
CA VAL A 422 36.51 9.63 -15.58
C VAL A 422 36.86 8.48 -16.50
N ASP A 423 36.39 8.55 -17.75
CA ASP A 423 36.54 7.49 -18.75
C ASP A 423 36.04 6.10 -18.28
N GLY A 424 35.04 6.11 -17.39
CA GLY A 424 34.50 4.90 -16.76
C GLY A 424 35.26 4.46 -15.51
N CYS A 425 36.41 5.03 -15.19
CA CYS A 425 37.17 4.67 -14.00
C CYS A 425 36.60 5.37 -12.75
N PRO A 426 36.24 4.62 -11.69
CA PRO A 426 35.85 5.18 -10.41
C PRO A 426 36.98 6.03 -9.80
N THR A 427 36.63 7.24 -9.40
CA THR A 427 37.50 8.20 -8.69
C THR A 427 37.38 8.09 -7.17
N ASP A 428 38.19 8.85 -6.43
CA ASP A 428 38.11 8.95 -4.97
C ASP A 428 36.73 9.39 -4.45
N TRP A 429 35.91 10.05 -5.29
CA TRP A 429 34.51 10.32 -4.96
C TRP A 429 33.77 9.03 -4.62
N HIS A 430 33.89 8.00 -5.46
CA HIS A 430 33.20 6.71 -5.29
C HIS A 430 33.78 5.98 -4.08
N PHE A 431 35.11 5.99 -3.93
CA PHE A 431 35.75 5.37 -2.77
C PHE A 431 35.19 5.94 -1.46
N VAL A 432 35.24 7.27 -1.28
CA VAL A 432 34.69 7.93 -0.08
C VAL A 432 33.19 7.70 0.01
N HIS A 433 32.46 7.83 -1.09
CA HIS A 433 31.01 7.67 -1.10
C HIS A 433 30.61 6.30 -0.54
N TYR A 434 31.09 5.21 -1.11
CA TYR A 434 30.67 3.86 -0.70
C TYR A 434 31.30 3.42 0.63
N ALA A 435 32.55 3.80 0.90
CA ALA A 435 33.20 3.52 2.18
C ALA A 435 32.41 4.09 3.37
N GLU A 436 31.90 5.31 3.25
CA GLU A 436 31.07 5.91 4.32
C GLU A 436 29.75 5.15 4.53
N ARG A 437 29.10 4.67 3.47
CA ARG A 437 27.84 3.92 3.60
C ARG A 437 28.06 2.51 4.16
N ALA A 438 29.17 1.86 3.81
CA ALA A 438 29.56 0.57 4.37
C ALA A 438 29.83 0.68 5.89
N LYS A 439 30.52 1.75 6.31
CA LYS A 439 30.69 2.06 7.74
C LYS A 439 29.36 2.39 8.43
N GLY A 440 28.41 2.97 7.71
CA GLY A 440 27.16 3.54 8.22
C GLY A 440 26.09 2.57 8.70
N GLY A 441 26.37 1.26 8.74
CA GLY A 441 25.52 0.28 9.40
C GLY A 441 24.65 -0.58 8.49
N ALA A 442 24.52 -0.26 7.20
CA ALA A 442 23.77 -1.10 6.27
C ALA A 442 24.36 -2.52 6.17
N GLY A 443 23.51 -3.51 5.91
CA GLY A 443 23.91 -4.90 5.69
C GLY A 443 24.50 -5.10 4.30
N LEU A 444 23.92 -4.44 3.30
CA LEU A 444 24.32 -4.53 1.89
C LEU A 444 24.42 -3.13 1.27
N VAL A 445 25.50 -2.88 0.53
CA VAL A 445 25.73 -1.62 -0.20
C VAL A 445 25.84 -1.90 -1.69
N TYR A 446 24.99 -1.28 -2.49
CA TYR A 446 25.12 -1.34 -3.94
C TYR A 446 26.03 -0.23 -4.47
N THR A 447 26.90 -0.58 -5.40
CA THR A 447 27.49 0.42 -6.30
C THR A 447 26.41 0.93 -7.26
N GLU A 448 26.62 2.12 -7.83
CA GLU A 448 25.80 2.58 -8.94
C GLU A 448 25.94 1.67 -10.16
N MET A 449 25.02 1.83 -11.13
CA MET A 449 25.08 1.07 -12.39
C MET A 449 26.45 1.24 -13.03
N THR A 450 27.20 0.15 -13.02
CA THR A 450 28.55 0.06 -13.55
C THR A 450 28.45 -0.50 -14.96
N CYS A 451 28.81 0.34 -15.93
CA CYS A 451 28.49 0.09 -17.33
C CYS A 451 29.42 -0.97 -17.93
N VAL A 452 28.89 -1.88 -18.73
CA VAL A 452 29.64 -3.02 -19.30
C VAL A 452 30.47 -2.65 -20.54
N SER A 453 30.29 -1.44 -21.07
CA SER A 453 31.03 -0.89 -22.20
C SER A 453 31.07 0.65 -22.17
N PRO A 454 31.99 1.29 -22.93
CA PRO A 454 32.01 2.74 -23.06
C PRO A 454 30.69 3.32 -23.59
N GLU A 455 30.08 2.66 -24.58
CA GLU A 455 28.82 3.07 -25.21
C GLU A 455 27.60 2.73 -24.35
N GLY A 456 27.74 1.79 -23.42
CA GLY A 456 26.73 1.41 -22.43
C GLY A 456 26.57 2.39 -21.27
N ARG A 457 27.35 3.48 -21.25
CA ARG A 457 27.22 4.54 -20.25
C ARG A 457 25.96 5.37 -20.43
N ILE A 458 25.38 5.86 -19.33
CA ILE A 458 24.30 6.85 -19.37
C ILE A 458 24.92 8.19 -19.77
N THR A 459 25.93 8.61 -19.00
CA THR A 459 26.64 9.88 -19.17
C THR A 459 28.15 9.64 -19.22
N PRO A 460 28.95 10.62 -19.67
CA PRO A 460 30.42 10.53 -19.59
C PRO A 460 30.95 10.27 -18.17
N GLY A 461 30.20 10.66 -17.13
CA GLY A 461 30.54 10.48 -15.73
C GLY A 461 30.13 9.13 -15.12
N CYS A 462 29.52 8.22 -15.89
CA CYS A 462 29.16 6.89 -15.38
C CYS A 462 30.38 5.98 -15.25
N PRO A 463 30.51 5.22 -14.15
CA PRO A 463 31.57 4.23 -14.03
C PRO A 463 31.32 3.04 -14.94
N GLY A 464 32.38 2.32 -15.23
CA GLY A 464 32.38 1.13 -16.06
C GLY A 464 33.12 -0.03 -15.42
N LEU A 465 33.02 -1.20 -16.05
CA LEU A 465 33.77 -2.40 -15.71
C LEU A 465 34.11 -3.15 -17.00
N TYR A 466 34.97 -2.53 -17.81
CA TYR A 466 35.39 -3.00 -19.12
C TYR A 466 36.88 -2.72 -19.41
N ALA A 467 37.62 -2.26 -18.39
CA ALA A 467 39.04 -1.96 -18.48
C ALA A 467 39.77 -2.36 -17.18
N PRO A 468 41.06 -2.75 -17.24
CA PRO A 468 41.82 -3.18 -16.05
C PRO A 468 41.86 -2.14 -14.93
N ASP A 469 41.96 -0.87 -15.27
CA ASP A 469 41.99 0.23 -14.28
C ASP A 469 40.67 0.35 -13.52
N HIS A 470 39.55 -0.02 -14.15
CA HIS A 470 38.24 -0.02 -13.50
C HIS A 470 38.15 -1.14 -12.47
N GLU A 471 38.59 -2.35 -12.83
CA GLU A 471 38.66 -3.50 -11.91
C GLU A 471 39.55 -3.17 -10.71
N ALA A 472 40.71 -2.55 -10.94
CA ALA A 472 41.62 -2.15 -9.87
C ALA A 472 41.00 -1.11 -8.92
N ALA A 473 40.30 -0.10 -9.46
CA ALA A 473 39.64 0.93 -8.66
C ALA A 473 38.49 0.36 -7.81
N TRP A 474 37.69 -0.55 -8.37
CA TRP A 474 36.63 -1.22 -7.62
C TRP A 474 37.19 -2.19 -6.57
N ARG A 475 38.25 -2.94 -6.90
CA ARG A 475 38.94 -3.81 -5.94
C ARG A 475 39.44 -3.02 -4.72
N ARG A 476 39.98 -1.82 -4.93
CA ARG A 476 40.40 -0.96 -3.81
C ARG A 476 39.25 -0.68 -2.83
N LEU A 477 38.02 -0.49 -3.34
CA LEU A 477 36.85 -0.25 -2.51
C LEU A 477 36.40 -1.53 -1.79
N THR A 478 36.26 -2.65 -2.50
CA THR A 478 35.83 -3.93 -1.90
C THR A 478 36.81 -4.40 -0.83
N ASP A 479 38.12 -4.30 -1.07
CA ASP A 479 39.17 -4.61 -0.10
C ASP A 479 39.00 -3.77 1.19
N PHE A 480 38.70 -2.48 1.06
CA PHE A 480 38.43 -1.61 2.21
C PHE A 480 37.16 -2.04 2.95
N VAL A 481 36.06 -2.29 2.23
CA VAL A 481 34.78 -2.67 2.84
C VAL A 481 34.93 -3.96 3.64
N HIS A 482 35.60 -4.96 3.10
CA HIS A 482 35.82 -6.25 3.76
C HIS A 482 36.82 -6.19 4.92
N ALA A 483 37.81 -5.29 4.85
CA ALA A 483 38.80 -5.14 5.92
C ALA A 483 38.28 -4.32 7.11
N GLU A 484 37.47 -3.29 6.86
CA GLU A 484 37.12 -2.27 7.87
C GLU A 484 35.66 -2.34 8.33
N THR A 485 34.81 -3.15 7.69
CA THR A 485 33.38 -3.21 7.98
C THR A 485 32.81 -4.63 7.90
N ASP A 486 31.63 -4.83 8.49
CA ASP A 486 30.86 -6.08 8.37
C ASP A 486 29.82 -6.01 7.21
N ALA A 487 29.82 -4.94 6.40
CA ALA A 487 28.88 -4.78 5.29
C ALA A 487 29.28 -5.66 4.09
N LYS A 488 28.28 -6.08 3.33
CA LYS A 488 28.45 -6.71 2.01
C LYS A 488 28.32 -5.69 0.91
N ILE A 489 28.95 -5.94 -0.23
CA ILE A 489 28.93 -5.02 -1.37
C ILE A 489 28.49 -5.72 -2.66
N CYS A 490 27.50 -5.12 -3.33
CA CYS A 490 26.93 -5.59 -4.59
C CYS A 490 27.36 -4.68 -5.75
N CYS A 491 27.77 -5.28 -6.86
CA CYS A 491 27.99 -4.58 -8.12
C CYS A 491 26.74 -4.66 -9.00
N GLN A 492 26.03 -3.55 -9.19
CA GLN A 492 25.00 -3.48 -10.23
C GLN A 492 25.67 -3.22 -11.57
N ILE A 493 25.53 -4.13 -12.54
CA ILE A 493 26.03 -3.95 -13.90
C ILE A 493 24.90 -3.74 -14.90
N GLY A 494 25.13 -2.87 -15.89
CA GLY A 494 24.11 -2.47 -16.83
C GLY A 494 24.62 -1.84 -18.11
N HIS A 495 23.68 -1.54 -19.01
CA HIS A 495 23.91 -0.86 -20.28
C HIS A 495 22.75 0.10 -20.53
N SER A 496 23.04 1.39 -20.73
CA SER A 496 22.05 2.46 -20.83
C SER A 496 21.10 2.34 -22.03
N GLY A 497 21.57 1.71 -23.12
CA GLY A 497 20.77 1.48 -24.32
C GLY A 497 20.28 2.81 -24.91
N ARG A 498 18.98 2.91 -25.21
CA ARG A 498 18.38 4.12 -25.77
C ARG A 498 18.42 5.36 -24.86
N LYS A 499 18.73 5.20 -23.58
CA LYS A 499 18.87 6.29 -22.60
C LYS A 499 20.33 6.67 -22.34
N GLY A 500 21.25 6.19 -23.18
CA GLY A 500 22.66 6.56 -23.13
C GLY A 500 22.96 7.89 -23.82
N SER A 501 24.21 8.33 -23.71
CA SER A 501 24.71 9.56 -24.33
C SER A 501 23.97 10.82 -23.87
N THR A 502 23.75 10.94 -22.55
CA THR A 502 23.08 12.11 -21.95
C THR A 502 24.03 12.95 -21.11
N GLN A 503 23.59 14.18 -20.84
CA GLN A 503 24.23 15.11 -19.90
C GLN A 503 24.26 14.54 -18.47
N LEU A 504 25.09 15.12 -17.60
CA LEU A 504 25.18 14.73 -16.20
C LEU A 504 23.87 15.07 -15.48
N GLY A 505 23.53 14.31 -14.43
CA GLY A 505 22.19 14.40 -13.80
C GLY A 505 21.81 15.76 -13.21
N TRP A 506 22.77 16.65 -12.93
CA TRP A 506 22.54 18.02 -12.44
C TRP A 506 22.60 19.09 -13.53
N GLU A 507 22.90 18.70 -14.77
CA GLU A 507 22.81 19.60 -15.93
C GLU A 507 21.36 19.58 -16.42
N GLU A 508 21.08 18.93 -17.54
CA GLU A 508 19.72 18.66 -17.97
C GLU A 508 19.47 17.14 -18.00
N MET A 509 18.68 16.65 -17.04
CA MET A 509 18.40 15.23 -16.88
C MET A 509 17.79 14.63 -18.15
N ASP A 510 18.29 13.46 -18.56
CA ASP A 510 17.93 12.71 -19.76
C ASP A 510 18.13 13.43 -21.11
N ALA A 511 18.63 14.67 -21.12
CA ALA A 511 18.90 15.40 -22.35
C ALA A 511 20.15 14.85 -23.03
N PRO A 512 20.18 14.80 -24.38
CA PRO A 512 21.37 14.38 -25.11
C PRO A 512 22.56 15.29 -24.79
N LEU A 513 23.77 14.78 -25.00
CA LEU A 513 24.97 15.61 -24.91
C LEU A 513 24.91 16.80 -25.88
N LEU A 514 25.50 17.93 -25.47
CA LEU A 514 25.57 19.13 -26.31
C LEU A 514 26.46 18.96 -27.55
N ALA A 515 27.45 18.09 -27.45
CA ALA A 515 28.36 17.69 -28.52
C ALA A 515 28.82 16.24 -28.29
N ASP A 516 29.37 15.60 -29.34
CA ASP A 516 30.02 14.30 -29.24
C ASP A 516 29.13 13.17 -28.69
N ASN A 517 27.85 13.16 -29.07
CA ASN A 517 26.97 12.03 -28.81
C ASN A 517 27.52 10.76 -29.49
N TRP A 518 27.54 9.65 -28.77
CA TRP A 518 27.82 8.33 -29.35
C TRP A 518 26.54 7.67 -29.85
N GLU A 519 26.69 6.71 -30.78
CA GLU A 519 25.55 5.92 -31.25
C GLU A 519 25.03 5.02 -30.12
N THR A 520 23.75 5.13 -29.81
CA THR A 520 23.07 4.27 -28.84
C THR A 520 22.43 3.07 -29.53
N VAL A 521 22.26 1.97 -28.80
CA VAL A 521 21.62 0.74 -29.30
C VAL A 521 20.40 0.37 -28.45
N SER A 522 19.41 -0.29 -29.06
CA SER A 522 18.21 -0.77 -28.36
C SER A 522 17.51 -1.90 -29.13
N ALA A 523 16.44 -2.44 -28.55
CA ALA A 523 15.57 -3.44 -29.19
C ALA A 523 14.95 -2.93 -30.50
N SER A 524 14.57 -1.64 -30.56
CA SER A 524 13.97 -0.98 -31.73
C SER A 524 14.41 0.48 -31.82
N PRO A 525 14.30 1.14 -33.00
CA PRO A 525 14.78 2.51 -33.23
C PRO A 525 13.79 3.56 -32.70
N ILE A 526 13.47 3.47 -31.40
CA ILE A 526 12.50 4.33 -30.71
C ILE A 526 13.27 5.19 -29.69
N PRO A 527 13.36 6.52 -29.88
CA PRO A 527 14.09 7.40 -28.97
C PRO A 527 13.42 7.46 -27.58
N TRP A 528 14.17 7.92 -26.58
CA TRP A 528 13.64 8.20 -25.24
C TRP A 528 12.65 9.38 -25.24
N SER A 529 12.98 10.44 -25.98
CA SER A 529 12.13 11.62 -26.21
C SER A 529 12.41 12.18 -27.60
N ASP A 530 11.57 13.11 -28.06
CA ASP A 530 11.75 13.80 -29.36
C ASP A 530 13.08 14.56 -29.49
N ARG A 531 13.75 14.83 -28.36
CA ARG A 531 15.07 15.49 -28.33
C ARG A 531 16.24 14.53 -28.44
N ASN A 532 16.05 13.25 -28.11
CA ASN A 532 17.11 12.26 -28.12
C ASN A 532 17.24 11.62 -29.51
N PRO A 533 18.46 11.32 -29.99
CA PRO A 533 18.63 10.52 -31.20
C PRO A 533 17.93 9.16 -31.07
N ALA A 534 17.35 8.68 -32.17
CA ALA A 534 16.84 7.31 -32.22
C ALA A 534 18.02 6.32 -32.09
N PRO A 535 17.92 5.30 -31.22
CA PRO A 535 18.95 4.29 -31.12
C PRO A 535 18.98 3.44 -32.40
N ARG A 536 20.12 2.83 -32.69
CA ARG A 536 20.20 1.79 -33.70
C ARG A 536 19.54 0.52 -33.18
N GLU A 537 18.72 -0.12 -34.02
CA GLU A 537 18.17 -1.44 -33.72
C GLU A 537 19.30 -2.49 -33.70
N MET A 538 19.35 -3.29 -32.63
CA MET A 538 20.36 -4.33 -32.47
C MET A 538 20.13 -5.49 -33.45
N SER A 539 21.21 -5.92 -34.10
CA SER A 539 21.30 -7.21 -34.79
C SER A 539 21.59 -8.35 -33.80
N ARG A 540 21.50 -9.61 -34.25
CA ARG A 540 21.94 -10.76 -33.44
C ARG A 540 23.41 -10.64 -33.02
N ALA A 541 24.28 -10.15 -33.90
CA ALA A 541 25.69 -9.96 -33.58
C ALA A 541 25.90 -8.88 -32.50
N ASP A 542 25.11 -7.80 -32.51
CA ASP A 542 25.13 -6.79 -31.44
C ASP A 542 24.67 -7.40 -30.10
N MET A 543 23.60 -8.22 -30.15
CA MET A 543 23.07 -8.93 -28.98
C MET A 543 24.09 -9.90 -28.37
N ASP A 544 24.85 -10.62 -29.20
CA ASP A 544 25.95 -11.48 -28.76
C ASP A 544 27.11 -10.67 -28.17
N ALA A 545 27.52 -9.58 -28.84
CA ALA A 545 28.61 -8.74 -28.37
C ALA A 545 28.31 -8.09 -27.01
N VAL A 546 27.08 -7.56 -26.82
CA VAL A 546 26.67 -6.97 -25.54
C VAL A 546 26.54 -8.04 -24.46
N ARG A 547 25.99 -9.23 -24.76
CA ARG A 547 26.00 -10.36 -23.82
C ARG A 547 27.42 -10.65 -23.33
N ASP A 548 28.38 -10.73 -24.24
CA ASP A 548 29.77 -11.04 -23.89
C ASP A 548 30.43 -9.92 -23.07
N GLN A 549 30.02 -8.66 -23.26
CA GLN A 549 30.41 -7.55 -22.39
C GLN A 549 29.87 -7.71 -20.96
N PHE A 550 28.60 -8.13 -20.81
CA PHE A 550 28.04 -8.45 -19.48
C PHE A 550 28.78 -9.61 -18.81
N VAL A 551 29.13 -10.66 -19.57
CA VAL A 551 29.94 -11.79 -19.07
C VAL A 551 31.31 -11.30 -18.59
N ALA A 552 32.03 -10.53 -19.41
CA ALA A 552 33.34 -10.00 -19.04
C ALA A 552 33.28 -9.11 -17.79
N ALA A 553 32.26 -8.26 -17.68
CA ALA A 553 32.03 -7.43 -16.50
C ALA A 553 31.72 -8.27 -15.25
N ALA A 554 30.97 -9.36 -15.38
CA ALA A 554 30.70 -10.27 -14.26
C ALA A 554 31.97 -10.98 -13.76
N GLU A 555 32.84 -11.43 -14.67
CA GLU A 555 34.14 -12.00 -14.31
C GLU A 555 35.05 -10.97 -13.63
N MET A 556 35.06 -9.73 -14.14
CA MET A 556 35.78 -8.61 -13.52
C MET A 556 35.24 -8.27 -12.14
N ALA A 557 33.93 -8.32 -11.94
CA ALA A 557 33.30 -8.05 -10.64
C ALA A 557 33.68 -9.13 -9.61
N ASP A 558 33.75 -10.39 -10.03
CA ASP A 558 34.16 -11.47 -9.13
C ASP A 558 35.63 -11.31 -8.73
N ARG A 559 36.51 -11.02 -9.69
CA ARG A 559 37.93 -10.72 -9.41
C ARG A 559 38.10 -9.44 -8.59
N ALA A 560 37.23 -8.45 -8.75
CA ALA A 560 37.20 -7.27 -7.91
C ALA A 560 36.70 -7.57 -6.49
N GLY A 561 36.21 -8.77 -6.19
CA GLY A 561 35.83 -9.19 -4.84
C GLY A 561 34.44 -8.76 -4.42
N PHE A 562 33.52 -8.46 -5.34
CA PHE A 562 32.13 -8.21 -4.94
C PHE A 562 31.48 -9.47 -4.34
N ASP A 563 30.64 -9.27 -3.31
CA ASP A 563 29.93 -10.36 -2.63
C ASP A 563 28.69 -10.82 -3.43
N MET A 564 28.14 -9.91 -4.23
CA MET A 564 26.92 -10.08 -5.00
C MET A 564 27.01 -9.27 -6.31
N ILE A 565 26.30 -9.73 -7.34
CA ILE A 565 26.14 -9.00 -8.60
C ILE A 565 24.66 -8.82 -8.93
N GLU A 566 24.30 -7.72 -9.56
CA GLU A 566 22.93 -7.46 -10.03
C GLU A 566 22.91 -7.10 -11.51
N LEU A 567 22.05 -7.77 -12.27
CA LEU A 567 21.70 -7.36 -13.63
C LEU A 567 20.68 -6.23 -13.60
N HIS A 568 21.01 -5.08 -14.19
CA HIS A 568 20.06 -3.98 -14.31
C HIS A 568 19.09 -4.19 -15.50
N ALA A 569 17.91 -4.73 -15.21
CA ALA A 569 16.80 -4.98 -16.14
C ALA A 569 15.62 -4.02 -15.96
N ALA A 570 15.89 -2.79 -15.51
CA ALA A 570 14.86 -1.81 -15.14
C ALA A 570 15.11 -0.44 -15.79
N HIS A 571 14.23 0.50 -15.48
CA HIS A 571 14.35 1.93 -15.77
C HIS A 571 14.57 2.32 -17.23
N GLY A 572 14.07 1.49 -18.15
CA GLY A 572 14.12 1.77 -19.59
C GLY A 572 15.51 1.69 -20.22
N TYR A 573 16.51 1.22 -19.46
CA TYR A 573 17.84 0.90 -19.99
C TYR A 573 17.79 -0.36 -20.86
N LEU A 574 18.92 -0.82 -21.38
CA LEU A 574 18.94 -1.76 -22.51
C LEU A 574 18.16 -3.06 -22.27
N ILE A 575 18.40 -3.74 -21.15
CA ILE A 575 17.69 -5.00 -20.86
C ILE A 575 16.18 -4.72 -20.68
N SER A 576 15.83 -3.66 -19.95
CA SER A 576 14.45 -3.19 -19.78
C SER A 576 13.80 -2.80 -21.11
N SER A 577 14.58 -2.31 -22.08
CA SER A 577 14.06 -1.87 -23.37
C SER A 577 13.66 -3.03 -24.28
N PHE A 578 14.27 -4.21 -24.11
CA PHE A 578 13.78 -5.47 -24.68
C PHE A 578 12.52 -5.96 -23.98
N ILE A 579 12.45 -5.83 -22.65
CA ILE A 579 11.29 -6.28 -21.87
C ILE A 579 10.07 -5.41 -22.16
N SER A 580 10.16 -4.09 -22.19
CA SER A 580 8.97 -3.24 -22.36
C SER A 580 8.45 -3.25 -23.82
N PRO A 581 7.16 -3.50 -24.06
CA PRO A 581 6.57 -3.42 -25.39
C PRO A 581 6.53 -1.99 -25.95
N LEU A 582 6.76 -0.96 -25.12
CA LEU A 582 6.86 0.43 -25.54
C LEU A 582 8.13 0.72 -26.34
N SER A 583 9.21 -0.01 -26.03
CA SER A 583 10.54 0.16 -26.62
C SER A 583 10.99 -0.99 -27.52
N ASN A 584 10.28 -2.13 -27.45
CA ASN A 584 10.51 -3.29 -28.29
C ASN A 584 9.35 -3.51 -29.25
N ARG A 585 9.54 -3.10 -30.51
CA ARG A 585 8.60 -3.30 -31.62
C ARG A 585 9.16 -4.28 -32.66
N ARG A 586 10.11 -5.12 -32.26
CA ARG A 586 10.69 -6.14 -33.14
C ARG A 586 9.61 -7.15 -33.56
N THR A 587 9.80 -7.70 -34.75
CA THR A 587 8.93 -8.73 -35.34
C THR A 587 9.60 -10.09 -35.49
N ASP A 588 10.85 -10.21 -35.02
CA ASP A 588 11.58 -11.47 -34.91
C ASP A 588 11.33 -12.15 -33.55
N ASP A 589 12.09 -13.21 -33.25
CA ASP A 589 11.94 -14.01 -32.03
C ASP A 589 12.29 -13.26 -30.72
N TYR A 590 12.64 -11.97 -30.82
CA TYR A 590 12.99 -11.09 -29.71
C TYR A 590 11.96 -9.99 -29.44
N GLY A 591 10.82 -9.96 -30.13
CA GLY A 591 9.73 -9.01 -29.90
C GLY A 591 8.33 -9.63 -29.96
N GLY A 592 7.32 -8.81 -29.67
CA GLY A 592 5.93 -9.25 -29.59
C GLY A 592 5.55 -9.80 -28.21
N SER A 593 5.43 -11.12 -28.09
CA SER A 593 4.99 -11.77 -26.85
C SER A 593 5.97 -11.54 -25.69
N LEU A 594 5.52 -11.70 -24.45
CA LEU A 594 6.38 -11.55 -23.28
C LEU A 594 7.57 -12.53 -23.33
N GLU A 595 7.34 -13.76 -23.77
CA GLU A 595 8.37 -14.80 -23.90
C GLU A 595 9.47 -14.39 -24.89
N ASN A 596 9.09 -13.81 -26.04
CA ASN A 596 10.05 -13.32 -27.02
C ASN A 596 10.80 -12.09 -26.50
N ARG A 597 10.10 -11.15 -25.86
CA ARG A 597 10.71 -9.95 -25.24
C ARG A 597 11.71 -10.32 -24.13
N MET A 598 11.45 -11.42 -23.42
CA MET A 598 12.32 -11.96 -22.36
C MET A 598 13.46 -12.82 -22.87
N ARG A 599 13.42 -13.30 -24.13
CA ARG A 599 14.39 -14.25 -24.67
C ARG A 599 15.84 -13.76 -24.53
N TRP A 600 16.15 -12.57 -25.04
CA TRP A 600 17.51 -12.03 -24.95
C TRP A 600 17.91 -11.61 -23.52
N PRO A 601 17.05 -10.92 -22.73
CA PRO A 601 17.31 -10.70 -21.30
C PRO A 601 17.71 -11.96 -20.53
N LEU A 602 17.03 -13.09 -20.77
CA LEU A 602 17.34 -14.38 -20.15
C LEU A 602 18.62 -15.01 -20.71
N GLU A 603 18.93 -14.84 -22.00
CA GLU A 603 20.23 -15.25 -22.59
C GLU A 603 21.40 -14.51 -21.89
N VAL A 604 21.26 -13.21 -21.64
CA VAL A 604 22.26 -12.40 -20.92
C VAL A 604 22.40 -12.85 -19.48
N PHE A 605 21.29 -12.98 -18.75
CA PHE A 605 21.30 -13.40 -17.36
C PHE A 605 21.93 -14.79 -17.19
N SER A 606 21.53 -15.76 -18.02
CA SER A 606 22.06 -17.13 -17.98
C SER A 606 23.55 -17.18 -18.26
N ALA A 607 24.04 -16.37 -19.20
CA ALA A 607 25.47 -16.28 -19.52
C ALA A 607 26.28 -15.68 -18.35
N MET A 608 25.77 -14.64 -17.70
CA MET A 608 26.38 -14.09 -16.48
C MET A 608 26.36 -15.12 -15.33
N ARG A 609 25.23 -15.79 -15.11
CA ARG A 609 25.07 -16.80 -14.05
C ARG A 609 26.04 -17.97 -14.21
N ALA A 610 26.40 -18.32 -15.45
CA ALA A 610 27.35 -19.38 -15.76
C ALA A 610 28.81 -19.05 -15.38
N VAL A 611 29.19 -17.77 -15.32
CA VAL A 611 30.55 -17.32 -14.93
C VAL A 611 30.62 -16.81 -13.49
N TRP A 612 29.50 -16.38 -12.90
CA TRP A 612 29.44 -15.94 -11.50
C TRP A 612 29.51 -17.14 -10.54
N PRO A 613 30.29 -17.10 -9.43
CA PRO A 613 30.40 -18.22 -8.49
C PRO A 613 29.05 -18.65 -7.90
N ALA A 614 28.77 -19.95 -7.90
CA ALA A 614 27.46 -20.51 -7.55
C ALA A 614 27.05 -20.25 -6.08
N GLU A 615 28.02 -20.07 -5.19
CA GLU A 615 27.83 -19.72 -3.79
C GLU A 615 27.51 -18.24 -3.55
N LYS A 616 27.81 -17.37 -4.54
CA LYS A 616 27.54 -15.94 -4.46
C LYS A 616 26.17 -15.60 -5.04
N PRO A 617 25.39 -14.73 -4.37
CA PRO A 617 24.10 -14.29 -4.87
C PRO A 617 24.19 -13.52 -6.18
N MET A 618 23.14 -13.64 -6.99
CA MET A 618 22.92 -12.86 -8.20
C MET A 618 21.48 -12.34 -8.22
N SER A 619 21.32 -11.02 -8.31
CA SER A 619 20.03 -10.33 -8.37
C SER A 619 19.68 -9.87 -9.79
N VAL A 620 18.40 -9.59 -10.00
CA VAL A 620 17.92 -8.80 -11.14
C VAL A 620 17.07 -7.65 -10.62
N ARG A 621 17.36 -6.43 -11.08
CA ARG A 621 16.47 -5.28 -10.87
C ARG A 621 15.51 -5.16 -12.02
N ILE A 622 14.20 -5.12 -11.75
CA ILE A 622 13.15 -4.97 -12.79
C ILE A 622 12.31 -3.70 -12.59
N SER A 623 11.67 -3.25 -13.68
CA SER A 623 10.56 -2.29 -13.61
C SER A 623 9.24 -3.05 -13.64
N ALA A 624 8.56 -3.14 -12.49
CA ALA A 624 7.33 -3.90 -12.33
C ALA A 624 6.06 -3.23 -12.90
N ASN A 625 6.18 -1.98 -13.34
CA ASN A 625 5.10 -1.25 -13.98
C ASN A 625 5.67 -0.11 -14.83
N ASP A 626 5.21 0.03 -16.07
CA ASP A 626 5.60 1.14 -16.96
C ASP A 626 4.78 2.42 -16.76
N TRP A 627 3.66 2.33 -16.04
CA TRP A 627 2.71 3.42 -15.73
C TRP A 627 2.02 4.03 -16.94
N VAL A 628 1.73 3.21 -17.96
CA VAL A 628 0.97 3.58 -19.17
C VAL A 628 -0.24 2.66 -19.40
N GLY A 629 -0.70 1.97 -18.36
CA GLY A 629 -1.76 0.97 -18.46
C GLY A 629 -1.31 -0.30 -19.22
N GLU A 630 -2.24 -0.93 -19.92
CA GLU A 630 -2.05 -2.19 -20.66
C GLU A 630 -1.06 -2.09 -21.84
N GLU A 631 -0.67 -0.89 -22.24
CA GLU A 631 0.28 -0.70 -23.35
C GLU A 631 1.73 -0.98 -22.96
N GLY A 632 2.04 -1.04 -21.66
CA GLY A 632 3.37 -1.29 -21.12
C GLY A 632 3.46 -2.59 -20.31
N VAL A 633 4.55 -2.76 -19.57
CA VAL A 633 4.66 -3.81 -18.54
C VAL A 633 3.66 -3.53 -17.43
N THR A 634 2.79 -4.49 -17.15
CA THR A 634 1.84 -4.47 -16.04
C THR A 634 2.40 -5.17 -14.79
N PRO A 635 1.77 -5.01 -13.61
CA PRO A 635 2.15 -5.77 -12.42
C PRO A 635 2.01 -7.29 -12.59
N ASP A 636 1.08 -7.76 -13.43
CA ASP A 636 0.93 -9.18 -13.77
C ASP A 636 2.11 -9.68 -14.60
N ASP A 637 2.50 -8.90 -15.63
CA ASP A 637 3.71 -9.20 -16.41
C ASP A 637 4.94 -9.25 -15.51
N ALA A 638 5.04 -8.37 -14.52
CA ALA A 638 6.17 -8.31 -13.59
C ALA A 638 6.32 -9.61 -12.77
N VAL A 639 5.21 -10.23 -12.36
CA VAL A 639 5.22 -11.55 -11.70
C VAL A 639 5.76 -12.62 -12.65
N ALA A 640 5.31 -12.64 -13.91
CA ALA A 640 5.82 -13.58 -14.91
C ALA A 640 7.31 -13.35 -15.22
N VAL A 641 7.74 -12.09 -15.36
CA VAL A 641 9.15 -11.71 -15.56
C VAL A 641 10.02 -12.16 -14.39
N ALA A 642 9.55 -11.97 -13.14
CA ALA A 642 10.26 -12.40 -11.94
C ALA A 642 10.41 -13.93 -11.90
N ARG A 643 9.35 -14.70 -12.18
CA ARG A 643 9.42 -16.17 -12.28
C ARG A 643 10.43 -16.62 -13.34
N MET A 644 10.42 -16.00 -14.52
CA MET A 644 11.37 -16.35 -15.58
C MET A 644 12.84 -16.11 -15.18
N PHE A 645 13.12 -15.02 -14.45
CA PHE A 645 14.47 -14.76 -13.93
C PHE A 645 14.84 -15.70 -12.78
N GLU A 646 13.91 -16.00 -11.87
CA GLU A 646 14.12 -16.99 -10.81
C GLU A 646 14.45 -18.38 -11.41
N GLU A 647 13.68 -18.84 -12.38
CA GLU A 647 13.93 -20.09 -13.11
C GLU A 647 15.29 -20.11 -13.82
N ALA A 648 15.75 -18.94 -14.30
CA ALA A 648 17.08 -18.78 -14.88
C ALA A 648 18.22 -18.71 -13.84
N GLY A 649 17.90 -18.65 -12.54
CA GLY A 649 18.85 -18.68 -11.43
C GLY A 649 19.06 -17.36 -10.69
N ALA A 650 18.13 -16.40 -10.79
CA ALA A 650 18.12 -15.23 -9.92
C ALA A 650 17.79 -15.63 -8.48
N ASP A 651 18.57 -15.12 -7.54
CA ASP A 651 18.44 -15.46 -6.13
C ASP A 651 17.49 -14.52 -5.38
N ILE A 652 17.33 -13.30 -5.89
CA ILE A 652 16.49 -12.24 -5.34
C ILE A 652 16.15 -11.23 -6.44
N ILE A 653 14.96 -10.63 -6.38
CA ILE A 653 14.53 -9.60 -7.34
C ILE A 653 14.50 -8.21 -6.65
N ASP A 654 15.23 -7.22 -7.18
CA ASP A 654 15.09 -5.81 -6.78
C ASP A 654 13.91 -5.18 -7.53
N VAL A 655 12.83 -4.91 -6.81
CA VAL A 655 11.55 -4.54 -7.42
C VAL A 655 11.40 -3.03 -7.44
N SER A 656 11.64 -2.45 -8.62
CA SER A 656 11.41 -1.03 -8.91
C SER A 656 10.24 -0.84 -9.88
N ALA A 657 9.90 0.39 -10.26
CA ALA A 657 8.94 0.68 -11.33
C ALA A 657 9.30 1.93 -12.15
N GLY A 658 8.71 2.03 -13.33
CA GLY A 658 8.75 3.20 -14.22
C GLY A 658 10.10 3.45 -14.87
N GLN A 659 10.29 4.71 -15.31
CA GLN A 659 11.45 5.20 -16.05
C GLN A 659 11.64 4.53 -17.43
N THR A 660 10.59 3.88 -17.95
CA THR A 660 10.55 3.16 -19.22
C THR A 660 9.90 3.97 -20.35
N SER A 661 9.05 4.95 -20.03
CA SER A 661 8.44 5.92 -20.95
C SER A 661 8.31 7.30 -20.32
N THR A 662 8.38 8.36 -21.13
CA THR A 662 8.09 9.76 -20.73
C THR A 662 6.59 10.03 -20.56
N GLU A 663 5.74 9.13 -21.06
CA GLU A 663 4.27 9.20 -20.93
C GLU A 663 3.77 8.66 -19.58
N ALA A 664 4.64 7.99 -18.81
CA ALA A 664 4.34 7.40 -17.52
C ALA A 664 3.57 8.37 -16.59
N ARG A 665 2.56 7.85 -15.89
CA ARG A 665 1.75 8.58 -14.89
C ARG A 665 1.76 7.87 -13.53
N PRO A 666 2.92 7.80 -12.83
CA PRO A 666 2.99 7.15 -11.53
C PRO A 666 2.18 7.91 -10.49
N VAL A 667 1.45 7.17 -9.65
CA VAL A 667 0.77 7.72 -8.48
C VAL A 667 1.70 7.62 -7.27
N TYR A 668 2.33 8.73 -6.91
CA TYR A 668 3.25 8.76 -5.77
C TYR A 668 2.51 8.72 -4.43
N GLY A 669 3.04 7.91 -3.52
CA GLY A 669 2.56 7.77 -2.15
C GLY A 669 3.65 7.20 -1.24
N ARG A 670 3.31 6.99 0.03
CA ARG A 670 4.16 6.27 0.99
C ARG A 670 4.38 4.85 0.44
N MET A 671 5.65 4.39 0.36
CA MET A 671 5.97 3.01 -0.03
C MET A 671 5.34 2.56 -1.37
N PHE A 672 5.16 3.47 -2.33
CA PHE A 672 4.27 3.26 -3.48
C PHE A 672 4.65 2.12 -4.43
N GLN A 673 5.90 1.63 -4.39
CA GLN A 673 6.34 0.47 -5.18
C GLN A 673 6.36 -0.83 -4.38
N THR A 674 6.24 -0.78 -3.05
CA THR A 674 6.17 -1.96 -2.19
C THR A 674 5.09 -2.95 -2.60
N PRO A 675 3.88 -2.54 -3.05
CA PRO A 675 2.87 -3.50 -3.52
C PRO A 675 3.35 -4.41 -4.66
N PHE A 676 4.31 -3.97 -5.49
CA PHE A 676 4.88 -4.83 -6.54
C PHE A 676 5.84 -5.87 -5.95
N SER A 677 6.67 -5.48 -4.99
CA SER A 677 7.55 -6.41 -4.25
C SER A 677 6.75 -7.47 -3.52
N ASP A 678 5.69 -7.01 -2.85
CA ASP A 678 4.73 -7.83 -2.12
C ASP A 678 4.10 -8.88 -3.02
N ARG A 679 3.56 -8.43 -4.16
CA ARG A 679 2.96 -9.29 -5.16
C ARG A 679 3.93 -10.34 -5.69
N ILE A 680 5.12 -9.93 -6.14
CA ILE A 680 6.12 -10.86 -6.68
C ILE A 680 6.53 -11.88 -5.62
N ARG A 681 6.87 -11.44 -4.41
CA ARG A 681 7.30 -12.34 -3.33
C ARG A 681 6.25 -13.39 -3.02
N ASN A 682 5.01 -12.95 -2.81
CA ASN A 682 3.95 -13.82 -2.29
C ASN A 682 3.26 -14.66 -3.38
N GLU A 683 3.36 -14.27 -4.67
CA GLU A 683 2.83 -15.08 -5.78
C GLU A 683 3.88 -16.01 -6.43
N THR A 684 5.18 -15.79 -6.23
CA THR A 684 6.25 -16.61 -6.83
C THR A 684 7.03 -17.43 -5.80
N GLY A 685 7.17 -16.93 -4.58
CA GLY A 685 8.05 -17.50 -3.56
C GLY A 685 9.51 -17.03 -3.66
N VAL A 686 9.87 -16.26 -4.69
CA VAL A 686 11.22 -15.68 -4.82
C VAL A 686 11.45 -14.63 -3.75
N ALA A 687 12.68 -14.55 -3.24
CA ALA A 687 13.06 -13.45 -2.36
C ALA A 687 12.98 -12.11 -3.12
N THR A 688 12.58 -11.05 -2.44
CA THR A 688 12.50 -9.71 -3.07
C THR A 688 13.13 -8.61 -2.21
N MET A 689 13.52 -7.53 -2.89
CA MET A 689 13.89 -6.26 -2.27
C MET A 689 12.88 -5.19 -2.64
N ALA A 690 12.35 -4.50 -1.64
CA ALA A 690 11.45 -3.37 -1.86
C ALA A 690 12.22 -2.04 -1.91
N VAL A 691 11.91 -1.22 -2.90
CA VAL A 691 12.38 0.17 -3.02
C VAL A 691 11.20 1.11 -3.22
N GLY A 692 11.44 2.43 -3.25
CA GLY A 692 10.45 3.41 -3.68
C GLY A 692 9.77 4.18 -2.55
N ASN A 693 10.29 5.38 -2.29
CA ASN A 693 9.80 6.31 -1.25
C ASN A 693 9.76 5.70 0.16
N ILE A 694 10.83 4.98 0.50
CA ILE A 694 11.13 4.42 1.82
C ILE A 694 12.22 5.28 2.46
N TYR A 695 11.96 5.81 3.67
CA TYR A 695 12.85 6.80 4.30
C TYR A 695 12.85 6.79 5.85
N GLU A 696 12.03 5.94 6.48
CA GLU A 696 11.91 5.81 7.93
C GLU A 696 12.08 4.34 8.36
N ALA A 697 12.58 4.11 9.57
CA ALA A 697 12.71 2.76 10.13
C ALA A 697 11.36 2.04 10.23
N ASP A 698 10.30 2.77 10.59
CA ASP A 698 8.92 2.25 10.64
C ASP A 698 8.47 1.66 9.28
N HIS A 699 8.91 2.25 8.16
CA HIS A 699 8.64 1.67 6.83
C HIS A 699 9.38 0.35 6.66
N VAL A 700 10.67 0.32 6.98
CA VAL A 700 11.50 -0.88 6.85
C VAL A 700 10.92 -2.03 7.68
N ASN A 701 10.64 -1.78 8.95
CA ASN A 701 10.08 -2.78 9.86
C ASN A 701 8.69 -3.25 9.41
N SER A 702 7.83 -2.33 8.94
CA SER A 702 6.50 -2.68 8.45
C SER A 702 6.55 -3.56 7.19
N ILE A 703 7.43 -3.26 6.25
CA ILE A 703 7.57 -4.03 5.00
C ILE A 703 8.03 -5.46 5.30
N LEU A 704 9.05 -5.60 6.15
CA LEU A 704 9.64 -6.89 6.51
C LEU A 704 8.65 -7.75 7.31
N MET A 705 8.07 -7.18 8.37
CA MET A 705 7.18 -7.91 9.27
C MET A 705 5.85 -8.28 8.59
N ALA A 706 5.36 -7.49 7.64
CA ALA A 706 4.18 -7.84 6.84
C ALA A 706 4.47 -8.84 5.71
N GLY A 707 5.72 -9.30 5.53
CA GLY A 707 6.07 -10.28 4.50
C GLY A 707 6.04 -9.72 3.07
N ARG A 708 6.29 -8.42 2.90
CA ARG A 708 6.24 -7.74 1.58
C ARG A 708 7.59 -7.69 0.85
N ALA A 709 8.67 -7.92 1.57
CA ALA A 709 10.03 -8.05 1.04
C ALA A 709 10.93 -8.76 2.04
N ASP A 710 12.08 -9.25 1.57
CA ASP A 710 13.10 -9.88 2.40
C ASP A 710 14.24 -8.92 2.73
N LEU A 711 14.49 -7.92 1.88
CA LEU A 711 15.38 -6.77 2.13
C LEU A 711 14.72 -5.45 1.72
N VAL A 712 15.22 -4.33 2.26
CA VAL A 712 14.64 -3.01 2.00
C VAL A 712 15.70 -2.02 1.52
N CYS A 713 15.48 -1.49 0.32
CA CYS A 713 16.37 -0.57 -0.38
C CYS A 713 16.04 0.89 -0.05
N LEU A 714 17.02 1.63 0.48
CA LEU A 714 16.96 3.07 0.70
C LEU A 714 18.01 3.78 -0.16
N ALA A 715 17.59 4.84 -0.85
CA ALA A 715 18.44 5.64 -1.73
C ALA A 715 18.75 7.01 -1.11
N ARG A 716 17.88 7.99 -1.37
CA ARG A 716 18.01 9.39 -0.93
C ARG A 716 18.33 9.58 0.57
N PRO A 717 17.76 8.81 1.52
CA PRO A 717 18.17 8.88 2.92
C PRO A 717 19.69 8.71 3.11
N HIS A 718 20.31 7.75 2.42
CA HIS A 718 21.76 7.52 2.48
C HIS A 718 22.60 8.54 1.69
N LEU A 719 21.99 9.34 0.80
CA LEU A 719 22.67 10.51 0.22
C LEU A 719 22.78 11.64 1.22
N ALA A 720 21.70 11.91 1.97
CA ALA A 720 21.65 12.94 2.99
C ALA A 720 22.44 12.56 4.24
N ASP A 721 22.41 11.28 4.61
CA ASP A 721 23.02 10.74 5.82
C ASP A 721 23.63 9.36 5.54
N PRO A 722 24.95 9.24 5.33
CA PRO A 722 25.56 7.95 5.06
C PRO A 722 25.39 6.96 6.22
N TYR A 723 25.14 7.44 7.45
CA TYR A 723 25.02 6.63 8.67
C TYR A 723 23.56 6.47 9.11
N TRP A 724 22.62 6.65 8.18
CA TRP A 724 21.18 6.59 8.42
C TRP A 724 20.75 5.35 9.21
N THR A 725 21.32 4.17 8.92
CA THR A 725 20.95 2.92 9.62
C THR A 725 21.21 3.01 11.12
N PHE A 726 22.36 3.55 11.51
CA PHE A 726 22.70 3.76 12.92
C PHE A 726 21.81 4.83 13.57
N HIS A 727 21.57 5.93 12.88
CA HIS A 727 20.75 7.02 13.42
C HIS A 727 19.28 6.62 13.58
N ALA A 728 18.71 5.96 12.56
CA ALA A 728 17.36 5.44 12.59
C ALA A 728 17.20 4.34 13.67
N GLY A 729 18.18 3.42 13.78
CA GLY A 729 18.21 2.41 14.84
C GLY A 729 18.23 3.02 16.24
N ALA A 730 19.12 3.99 16.48
CA ALA A 730 19.18 4.68 17.77
C ALA A 730 17.85 5.38 18.11
N GLY A 731 17.21 6.02 17.13
CA GLY A 731 15.93 6.71 17.27
C GLY A 731 14.75 5.81 17.64
N ILE A 732 14.75 4.55 17.18
CA ILE A 732 13.74 3.54 17.56
C ILE A 732 14.15 2.70 18.78
N GLY A 733 15.19 3.12 19.51
CA GLY A 733 15.61 2.44 20.74
C GLY A 733 16.59 1.29 20.58
N ASP A 734 17.15 1.03 19.39
CA ASP A 734 18.18 0.00 19.22
C ASP A 734 19.48 0.38 19.94
N ARG A 735 20.00 -0.55 20.75
CA ARG A 735 21.24 -0.40 21.51
C ARG A 735 22.24 -1.53 21.23
N HIS A 736 22.01 -2.33 20.19
CA HIS A 736 22.73 -3.56 19.94
C HIS A 736 23.53 -3.54 18.63
N GLU A 737 23.26 -2.58 17.75
CA GLU A 737 24.03 -2.48 16.52
C GLU A 737 25.52 -2.23 16.80
N LYS A 738 26.38 -2.91 16.04
CA LYS A 738 27.84 -2.78 16.18
C LYS A 738 28.33 -1.59 15.36
N TRP A 739 28.77 -0.56 16.07
CA TRP A 739 29.41 0.61 15.50
C TRP A 739 30.91 0.36 15.32
N PRO A 740 31.58 1.02 14.36
CA PRO A 740 33.04 1.06 14.32
C PRO A 740 33.60 1.55 15.67
N ASP A 741 34.62 0.88 16.20
CA ASP A 741 35.20 1.20 17.51
C ASP A 741 35.59 2.68 17.68
N PRO A 742 36.13 3.38 16.66
CA PRO A 742 36.40 4.81 16.78
C PRO A 742 35.16 5.72 16.94
N TYR A 743 33.95 5.21 16.68
CA TYR A 743 32.69 5.97 16.72
C TYR A 743 31.88 5.77 18.00
N LEU A 744 32.35 4.93 18.94
CA LEU A 744 31.60 4.61 20.16
C LEU A 744 31.24 5.85 21.00
N ALA A 745 32.12 6.85 21.11
CA ALA A 745 31.80 8.09 21.82
C ALA A 745 30.66 8.89 21.15
N GLY A 746 30.58 8.84 19.82
CA GLY A 746 29.49 9.44 19.05
C GLY A 746 28.17 8.67 19.23
N ARG A 747 28.22 7.35 19.19
CA ARG A 747 27.09 6.46 19.52
C ARG A 747 26.53 6.77 20.91
N ASP A 748 27.38 6.82 21.93
CA ASP A 748 26.96 7.06 23.32
C ASP A 748 26.34 8.46 23.50
N GLN A 749 26.77 9.45 22.70
CA GLN A 749 26.13 10.76 22.66
C GLN A 749 24.77 10.71 21.99
N LEU A 750 24.65 9.99 20.87
CA LEU A 750 23.39 9.84 20.15
C LEU A 750 22.33 9.11 20.99
N TRP A 751 22.70 8.00 21.64
CA TRP A 751 21.79 7.27 22.52
C TRP A 751 21.27 8.14 23.67
N ARG A 752 22.14 8.92 24.33
CA ARG A 752 21.70 9.86 25.39
C ARG A 752 20.73 10.94 24.88
N LEU A 753 20.87 11.37 23.63
CA LEU A 753 19.94 12.33 23.03
C LEU A 753 18.59 11.68 22.72
N ALA A 754 18.60 10.48 22.15
CA ALA A 754 17.39 9.71 21.89
C ALA A 754 16.61 9.40 23.19
N ASP A 755 17.31 8.98 24.25
CA ASP A 755 16.70 8.72 25.56
C ASP A 755 16.05 10.00 26.14
N ARG A 756 16.72 11.15 25.99
CA ARG A 756 16.17 12.44 26.42
C ARG A 756 14.94 12.85 25.61
N GLU A 757 14.95 12.62 24.31
CA GLU A 757 13.81 12.92 23.44
C GLU A 757 12.60 12.04 23.79
N ALA A 758 12.83 10.74 24.02
CA ALA A 758 11.80 9.81 24.49
C ALA A 758 11.23 10.25 25.86
N ASP A 759 12.08 10.61 26.82
CA ASP A 759 11.66 11.13 28.13
C ASP A 759 10.83 12.42 28.03
N MET A 760 11.13 13.27 27.05
CA MET A 760 10.34 14.49 26.79
C MET A 760 9.00 14.17 26.14
N ALA A 761 8.94 13.20 25.23
CA ALA A 761 7.71 12.77 24.59
C ALA A 761 6.72 12.12 25.57
N VAL A 762 7.20 11.40 26.60
CA VAL A 762 6.34 10.81 27.65
C VAL A 762 5.75 11.85 28.61
N ARG A 763 6.30 13.07 28.64
CA ARG A 763 5.85 14.16 29.54
C ARG A 763 4.83 15.11 28.89
N VAL A 764 4.59 14.98 27.60
CA VAL A 764 3.59 15.74 26.82
C VAL A 764 2.37 14.87 26.64
#